data_AF-Q4QDJ9-F1
#
_entry.id   AF-Q4QDJ9-F1
#
_cell.length_a   1.000
_cell.length_b   1.000
_cell.length_c   1.000
_cell.angle_alpha   90.00
_cell.angle_beta   90.00
_cell.angle_gamma   90.00
#
_symmetry.space_group_name_H-M   'P 1'
#
loop_
_entity.id
_entity.type
_entity.pdbx_description
1 polymer ?
#
loop_
_entity_poly.entity_id
_entity_poly.type
_entity_poly.pdbx_seq_one_letter_code
_entity_poly.pdbx_strand_id
1 'polypeptide(L)'
;MSEDWPQHFPPRGTVPDAEVYDQFISASTLQWWYVNAHLTVKGEDNSSLAFFASFFRQAGDNCPTAATKYYDACVWALIDLKNKKCYAESALDPESIDQLKLRLDPAVMGRKLEHVEVALLELLNKGRVPRPDRLLKRKAVYTQHPFSIALDDSCVMTIAQEGSARRYTFSLTNAADDVHVEVCLETQQQPVLHGKDGCVNGMYYYYFPSMSVTGYVVVKGLKREVTGLGWYDREVGGSTAEVDREAKYTWSWLSLHASNMSQLSIFYISGNAEDEGKERVIVETRADGSRHYHDDLIMETNKSWSSLVTFMQYPSEFRLCSASMGLDVTIHTAFDAQEIGTVLVGGAGFYEGVVEGSGVCSGDAVTLRGFFEYKKNAAPYRNTSELLKYVGSYVHGALEEIYPLAASDSWLSENVLGRYAMDRGAPADKICETLFRPVRSIIDRGGKSWRSLILVSCCNALSRQYFDCRRYIAVAELLHVGSLIIDDIQDNSVVRRGGKCVHVEYGVATAINAGSACYFMGPRAARIQDLPPEKASRIYQLYFDVLLAGHAGQGLDIYRLDYLMPKVVETGDASTLFDALDAIHTYKTGGAVGALCSMACVLCEAPTVLSEAVERFGLALGLAFQIVDDALNIRGFEENLKEEAEDIKDGKITYPTAIAMGRLEAADRQTLWAILRKPTKEAADIQQAVELIMKVDATSECFLIARHRLQEMWNALDPLLEDSFPKLLMRTFCSFLVERKY
;
A
#
# COMPACT_ATOMS: atom_id res chain seq x y z
N MET A 1 20.59 43.46 -0.72
CA MET A 1 19.48 43.36 -1.70
C MET A 1 19.86 42.23 -2.62
N SER A 2 19.25 41.04 -2.48
CA SER A 2 19.59 39.91 -3.35
C SER A 2 18.99 40.14 -4.73
N GLU A 3 19.78 39.92 -5.78
CA GLU A 3 19.45 40.08 -7.20
C GLU A 3 18.47 39.01 -7.74
N ASP A 4 17.82 38.24 -6.86
CA ASP A 4 17.15 36.96 -7.18
C ASP A 4 15.62 37.00 -6.99
N TRP A 5 14.98 38.15 -7.21
CA TRP A 5 13.51 38.24 -7.23
C TRP A 5 13.01 38.10 -8.68
N PRO A 6 12.30 37.01 -9.04
CA PRO A 6 11.84 36.81 -10.41
C PRO A 6 10.99 37.98 -10.90
N GLN A 7 11.20 38.43 -12.14
CA GLN A 7 10.49 39.59 -12.70
C GLN A 7 8.97 39.38 -12.82
N HIS A 8 8.51 38.13 -12.82
CA HIS A 8 7.08 37.78 -12.86
C HIS A 8 6.45 37.68 -11.47
N PHE A 9 7.23 37.87 -10.39
CA PHE A 9 6.68 37.98 -9.04
C PHE A 9 6.25 39.43 -8.78
N PRO A 10 5.25 39.65 -7.92
CA PRO A 10 4.86 41.01 -7.54
C PRO A 10 5.99 41.71 -6.79
N PRO A 11 5.98 43.05 -6.68
CA PRO A 11 6.94 43.76 -5.87
C PRO A 11 7.01 43.19 -4.45
N ARG A 12 8.21 43.05 -3.92
CA ARG A 12 8.44 42.37 -2.64
C ARG A 12 7.65 43.05 -1.51
N GLY A 13 6.90 42.25 -0.75
CA GLY A 13 6.13 42.71 0.41
C GLY A 13 4.83 43.46 0.08
N THR A 14 4.38 43.48 -1.17
CA THR A 14 3.06 44.03 -1.52
C THR A 14 1.95 43.01 -1.36
N VAL A 15 0.76 43.46 -0.97
CA VAL A 15 -0.46 42.63 -0.98
C VAL A 15 -0.66 42.07 -2.40
N PRO A 16 -0.88 40.76 -2.57
CA PRO A 16 -1.12 40.16 -3.88
C PRO A 16 -2.37 40.76 -4.53
N ASP A 17 -2.23 41.16 -5.80
CA ASP A 17 -3.40 41.46 -6.63
C ASP A 17 -3.95 40.14 -7.19
N ALA A 18 -4.90 39.56 -6.49
CA ALA A 18 -5.49 38.28 -6.87
C ALA A 18 -6.15 38.32 -8.26
N GLU A 19 -6.64 39.48 -8.76
CA GLU A 19 -7.16 39.58 -10.14
C GLU A 19 -6.10 39.24 -11.19
N VAL A 20 -4.85 39.58 -10.91
CA VAL A 20 -3.71 39.30 -11.80
C VAL A 20 -3.13 37.92 -11.53
N TYR A 21 -2.87 37.59 -10.27
CA TYR A 21 -2.07 36.41 -9.92
C TYR A 21 -2.87 35.09 -9.85
N ASP A 22 -4.20 35.14 -9.81
CA ASP A 22 -5.01 33.92 -9.99
C ASP A 22 -5.04 33.44 -11.45
N GLN A 23 -4.69 34.30 -12.42
CA GLN A 23 -4.60 33.91 -13.82
C GLN A 23 -3.40 32.98 -14.08
N PHE A 24 -3.35 32.37 -15.26
CA PHE A 24 -2.18 31.60 -15.68
C PHE A 24 -1.02 32.55 -16.05
N ILE A 25 0.19 32.22 -15.58
CA ILE A 25 1.42 32.97 -15.83
C ILE A 25 2.32 32.14 -16.72
N SER A 26 2.46 32.51 -17.99
CA SER A 26 3.23 31.74 -18.98
C SER A 26 4.72 31.62 -18.65
N ALA A 27 5.29 32.60 -17.94
CA ALA A 27 6.70 32.59 -17.55
C ALA A 27 7.03 31.60 -16.42
N SER A 28 6.02 31.04 -15.76
CA SER A 28 6.19 30.15 -14.62
C SER A 28 6.28 28.69 -15.06
N THR A 29 7.23 27.96 -14.48
CA THR A 29 7.46 26.53 -14.71
C THR A 29 6.49 25.66 -13.93
N LEU A 30 5.99 26.12 -12.77
CA LEU A 30 5.03 25.43 -11.94
C LEU A 30 3.96 26.39 -11.39
N GLN A 31 2.70 25.99 -11.50
CA GLN A 31 1.57 26.75 -10.97
C GLN A 31 0.56 25.85 -10.30
N TRP A 32 0.19 26.18 -9.05
CA TRP A 32 -0.82 25.49 -8.25
C TRP A 32 -2.00 26.40 -7.94
N TRP A 33 -3.19 25.84 -8.03
CA TRP A 33 -4.43 26.38 -7.48
C TRP A 33 -5.03 25.32 -6.57
N TYR A 34 -4.84 25.50 -5.26
CA TYR A 34 -5.25 24.53 -4.26
C TYR A 34 -6.42 25.08 -3.45
N VAL A 35 -7.37 24.22 -3.12
CA VAL A 35 -8.52 24.54 -2.27
C VAL A 35 -8.78 23.39 -1.33
N ASN A 36 -9.17 23.70 -0.09
CA ASN A 36 -9.85 22.76 0.78
C ASN A 36 -11.04 23.39 1.49
N ALA A 37 -11.94 22.55 2.00
CA ALA A 37 -13.11 23.00 2.73
C ALA A 37 -13.64 21.94 3.70
N HIS A 38 -14.11 22.41 4.85
CA HIS A 38 -14.96 21.65 5.75
C HIS A 38 -16.43 22.00 5.46
N LEU A 39 -17.22 20.97 5.14
CA LEU A 39 -18.58 21.11 4.62
C LEU A 39 -19.60 20.54 5.60
N THR A 40 -20.61 21.34 5.90
CA THR A 40 -21.79 20.97 6.67
C THR A 40 -22.95 20.76 5.71
N VAL A 41 -23.56 19.58 5.77
CA VAL A 41 -24.78 19.28 5.02
C VAL A 41 -25.95 20.03 5.63
N LYS A 42 -26.76 20.68 4.80
CA LYS A 42 -27.93 21.44 5.26
C LYS A 42 -28.87 20.54 6.08
N GLY A 43 -29.14 20.94 7.32
CA GLY A 43 -29.96 20.18 8.27
C GLY A 43 -29.18 19.22 9.19
N GLU A 44 -27.85 19.17 9.07
CA GLU A 44 -26.96 18.56 10.06
C GLU A 44 -26.24 19.66 10.87
N ASP A 45 -26.01 19.39 12.15
CA ASP A 45 -25.44 20.40 13.08
C ASP A 45 -23.91 20.53 12.98
N ASN A 46 -23.23 19.54 12.41
CA ASN A 46 -21.76 19.47 12.34
C ASN A 46 -21.26 19.15 10.93
N SER A 47 -20.04 19.58 10.60
CA SER A 47 -19.43 19.24 9.32
C SER A 47 -19.21 17.73 9.22
N SER A 48 -19.91 17.11 8.28
CA SER A 48 -19.87 15.67 8.02
C SER A 48 -19.07 15.32 6.77
N LEU A 49 -18.71 16.33 5.98
CA LEU A 49 -17.94 16.19 4.75
C LEU A 49 -16.76 17.16 4.76
N ALA A 50 -15.72 16.81 4.02
CA ALA A 50 -14.65 17.72 3.66
C ALA A 50 -14.26 17.48 2.20
N PHE A 51 -13.60 18.44 1.59
CA PHE A 51 -13.21 18.36 0.19
C PHE A 51 -11.91 19.11 -0.01
N PHE A 52 -11.06 18.61 -0.90
CA PHE A 52 -9.95 19.39 -1.44
C PHE A 52 -9.85 19.17 -2.96
N ALA A 53 -9.25 20.14 -3.64
CA ALA A 53 -8.80 19.99 -5.02
C ALA A 53 -7.54 20.81 -5.24
N SER A 54 -6.64 20.28 -6.06
CA SER A 54 -5.45 20.99 -6.50
C SER A 54 -5.32 20.85 -8.00
N PHE A 55 -5.30 21.98 -8.70
CA PHE A 55 -5.02 22.08 -10.12
C PHE A 55 -3.55 22.43 -10.30
N PHE A 56 -2.88 21.67 -11.17
CA PHE A 56 -1.45 21.74 -11.41
C PHE A 56 -1.19 22.03 -12.88
N ARG A 57 -0.21 22.90 -13.13
CA ARG A 57 0.40 23.07 -14.45
C ARG A 57 1.92 23.06 -14.30
N GLN A 58 2.58 22.15 -15.00
CA GLN A 58 4.04 22.01 -14.98
C GLN A 58 4.61 22.11 -16.39
N ALA A 59 5.65 22.94 -16.56
CA ALA A 59 6.43 23.00 -17.78
C ALA A 59 7.30 21.74 -17.93
N GLY A 60 7.41 21.21 -19.16
CA GLY A 60 8.32 20.13 -19.48
C GLY A 60 9.78 20.55 -19.57
N ASP A 61 10.03 21.85 -19.72
CA ASP A 61 11.37 22.44 -19.80
C ASP A 61 11.60 23.42 -18.64
N ASN A 62 12.86 23.53 -18.22
CA ASN A 62 13.27 24.38 -17.08
C ASN A 62 13.32 25.88 -17.40
N CYS A 63 13.27 26.25 -18.68
CA CYS A 63 13.25 27.62 -19.14
C CYS A 63 12.07 27.77 -20.12
N PRO A 64 10.88 28.18 -19.63
CA PRO A 64 9.69 28.24 -20.46
C PRO A 64 9.87 29.20 -21.64
N THR A 65 9.54 28.72 -22.83
CA THR A 65 9.49 29.48 -24.07
C THR A 65 8.11 29.35 -24.69
N ALA A 66 7.84 30.07 -25.79
CA ALA A 66 6.59 29.91 -26.54
C ALA A 66 6.37 28.48 -27.08
N ALA A 67 7.42 27.65 -27.18
CA ALA A 67 7.36 26.26 -27.64
C ALA A 67 7.31 25.24 -26.49
N THR A 68 7.39 25.68 -25.23
CA THR A 68 7.43 24.78 -24.08
C THR A 68 6.12 24.03 -23.93
N LYS A 69 6.24 22.71 -23.75
CA LYS A 69 5.11 21.86 -23.41
C LYS A 69 4.77 22.01 -21.94
N TYR A 70 3.48 21.96 -21.65
CA TYR A 70 2.99 21.92 -20.28
C TYR A 70 2.16 20.67 -20.08
N TYR A 71 2.22 20.13 -18.88
CA TYR A 71 1.42 19.02 -18.42
C TYR A 71 0.49 19.54 -17.34
N ASP A 72 -0.81 19.35 -17.55
CA ASP A 72 -1.85 19.75 -16.63
C ASP A 72 -2.34 18.53 -15.85
N ALA A 73 -2.64 18.72 -14.57
CA ALA A 73 -3.23 17.69 -13.73
C ALA A 73 -4.19 18.29 -12.71
N CYS A 74 -5.10 17.47 -12.18
CA CYS A 74 -5.86 17.81 -10.99
C CYS A 74 -5.97 16.61 -10.06
N VAL A 75 -5.64 16.79 -8.80
CA VAL A 75 -5.87 15.81 -7.75
C VAL A 75 -6.91 16.38 -6.80
N TRP A 76 -7.96 15.61 -6.53
CA TRP A 76 -9.02 16.05 -5.64
C TRP A 76 -9.66 14.88 -4.90
N ALA A 77 -10.28 15.17 -3.75
CA ALA A 77 -11.10 14.17 -3.06
C ALA A 77 -12.29 14.79 -2.33
N LEU A 78 -13.38 14.03 -2.28
CA LEU A 78 -14.46 14.22 -1.30
C LEU A 78 -14.24 13.25 -0.13
N ILE A 79 -14.23 13.77 1.09
CA ILE A 79 -13.96 13.03 2.31
C ILE A 79 -15.25 12.99 3.14
N ASP A 80 -15.83 11.80 3.28
CA ASP A 80 -17.00 11.54 4.12
C ASP A 80 -16.54 11.10 5.51
N LEU A 81 -16.56 12.04 6.46
CA LEU A 81 -16.09 11.85 7.83
C LEU A 81 -16.97 10.90 8.62
N LYS A 82 -18.28 10.89 8.33
CA LYS A 82 -19.27 10.05 9.01
C LYS A 82 -19.09 8.58 8.67
N ASN A 83 -18.90 8.30 7.38
CA ASN A 83 -18.72 6.93 6.87
C ASN A 83 -17.24 6.51 6.76
N LYS A 84 -16.30 7.42 7.07
CA LYS A 84 -14.85 7.23 6.97
C LYS A 84 -14.41 6.80 5.57
N LYS A 85 -14.88 7.52 4.55
CA LYS A 85 -14.59 7.24 3.13
C LYS A 85 -13.90 8.42 2.47
N CYS A 86 -12.84 8.14 1.72
CA CYS A 86 -12.20 9.11 0.84
C CYS A 86 -12.49 8.73 -0.62
N TYR A 87 -13.12 9.63 -1.36
CA TYR A 87 -13.42 9.48 -2.78
C TYR A 87 -12.45 10.35 -3.57
N ALA A 88 -11.30 9.77 -3.91
CA ALA A 88 -10.21 10.47 -4.60
C ALA A 88 -10.25 10.24 -6.12
N GLU A 89 -9.81 11.25 -6.86
CA GLU A 89 -9.52 11.16 -8.29
C GLU A 89 -8.28 12.02 -8.62
N SER A 90 -7.43 11.50 -9.50
CA SER A 90 -6.27 12.21 -10.02
C SER A 90 -6.34 12.19 -11.56
N ALA A 91 -6.51 13.35 -12.17
CA ALA A 91 -6.68 13.50 -13.61
C ALA A 91 -5.38 14.02 -14.23
N LEU A 92 -4.84 13.31 -15.21
CA LEU A 92 -3.50 13.52 -15.78
C LEU A 92 -3.56 13.86 -17.27
N ASP A 93 -2.77 14.82 -17.72
CA ASP A 93 -2.52 15.01 -19.16
C ASP A 93 -2.00 13.70 -19.79
N PRO A 94 -2.58 13.19 -20.89
CA PRO A 94 -2.07 12.01 -21.58
C PRO A 94 -0.58 12.08 -21.94
N GLU A 95 -0.04 13.26 -22.25
CA GLU A 95 1.40 13.43 -22.57
C GLU A 95 2.31 13.19 -21.34
N SER A 96 1.75 13.17 -20.12
CA SER A 96 2.49 12.83 -18.89
C SER A 96 2.96 11.36 -18.88
N ILE A 97 2.29 10.46 -19.61
CA ILE A 97 2.71 9.05 -19.72
C ILE A 97 4.11 8.94 -20.31
N ASP A 98 4.42 9.74 -21.33
CA ASP A 98 5.72 9.68 -21.99
C ASP A 98 6.83 10.20 -21.07
N GLN A 99 6.53 11.20 -20.24
CA GLN A 99 7.43 11.67 -19.18
C GLN A 99 7.67 10.59 -18.12
N LEU A 100 6.61 9.91 -17.67
CA LEU A 100 6.73 8.83 -16.70
C LEU A 100 7.55 7.66 -17.25
N LYS A 101 7.34 7.29 -18.52
CA LYS A 101 8.15 6.27 -19.21
C LYS A 101 9.61 6.67 -19.29
N LEU A 102 9.91 7.92 -19.62
CA LEU A 102 11.28 8.43 -19.68
C LEU A 102 11.96 8.38 -18.30
N ARG A 103 11.24 8.70 -17.23
CA ARG A 103 11.73 8.57 -15.84
C ARG A 103 11.98 7.12 -15.42
N LEU A 104 11.32 6.17 -16.08
CA LEU A 104 11.49 4.72 -15.90
C LEU A 104 12.36 4.09 -16.99
N ASP A 105 13.10 4.89 -17.78
CA ASP A 105 14.05 4.34 -18.74
C ASP A 105 15.34 3.94 -17.99
N PRO A 106 15.77 2.66 -18.04
CA PRO A 106 17.02 2.22 -17.42
C PRO A 106 18.24 3.04 -17.82
N ALA A 107 18.29 3.56 -19.05
CA ALA A 107 19.38 4.40 -19.54
C ALA A 107 19.38 5.79 -18.86
N VAL A 108 18.20 6.32 -18.55
CA VAL A 108 18.03 7.60 -17.82
C VAL A 108 18.32 7.40 -16.34
N MET A 109 17.83 6.31 -15.74
CA MET A 109 18.05 6.01 -14.32
C MET A 109 19.49 5.57 -14.01
N GLY A 110 20.25 5.13 -15.02
CA GLY A 110 21.59 4.58 -14.84
C GLY A 110 21.63 3.25 -14.08
N ARG A 111 20.47 2.59 -13.92
CA ARG A 111 20.33 1.29 -13.24
C ARG A 111 19.22 0.45 -13.86
N LYS A 112 19.22 -0.84 -13.55
CA LYS A 112 18.09 -1.72 -13.87
C LYS A 112 16.86 -1.30 -13.07
N LEU A 113 15.69 -1.52 -13.67
CA LEU A 113 14.41 -1.33 -13.01
C LEU A 113 14.16 -2.44 -12.00
N GLU A 114 13.57 -2.05 -10.88
CA GLU A 114 13.03 -2.95 -9.89
C GLU A 114 11.66 -3.47 -10.33
N HIS A 115 11.21 -4.61 -9.80
CA HIS A 115 9.97 -5.27 -10.27
C HIS A 115 8.72 -4.37 -10.20
N VAL A 116 8.64 -3.45 -9.23
CA VAL A 116 7.54 -2.47 -9.13
C VAL A 116 7.56 -1.50 -10.31
N GLU A 117 8.75 -1.03 -10.69
CA GLU A 117 8.96 -0.11 -11.81
C GLU A 117 8.70 -0.81 -13.14
N VAL A 118 9.10 -2.07 -13.28
CA VAL A 118 8.78 -2.90 -14.45
C VAL A 118 7.26 -3.07 -14.59
N ALA A 119 6.55 -3.41 -13.51
CA ALA A 119 5.10 -3.57 -13.53
C ALA A 119 4.37 -2.26 -13.90
N LEU A 120 4.85 -1.12 -13.39
CA LEU A 120 4.32 0.19 -13.75
C LEU A 120 4.62 0.52 -15.23
N LEU A 121 5.84 0.27 -15.71
CA LEU A 121 6.23 0.51 -17.09
C LEU A 121 5.41 -0.36 -18.07
N GLU A 122 5.16 -1.64 -17.74
CA GLU A 122 4.26 -2.53 -18.50
C GLU A 122 2.86 -1.92 -18.64
N LEU A 123 2.33 -1.31 -17.57
CA LEU A 123 1.02 -0.66 -17.58
C LEU A 123 1.01 0.62 -18.43
N LEU A 124 2.02 1.49 -18.25
CA LEU A 124 2.18 2.72 -19.02
C LEU A 124 2.37 2.46 -20.52
N ASN A 125 3.06 1.37 -20.88
CA ASN A 125 3.21 0.94 -22.28
C ASN A 125 1.88 0.55 -22.93
N LYS A 126 0.88 0.15 -22.15
CA LYS A 126 -0.50 -0.07 -22.61
C LYS A 126 -1.32 1.22 -22.67
N GLY A 127 -0.74 2.38 -22.34
CA GLY A 127 -1.43 3.67 -22.30
C GLY A 127 -2.42 3.79 -21.13
N ARG A 128 -2.17 3.07 -20.02
CA ARG A 128 -3.04 3.01 -18.84
C ARG A 128 -2.29 3.50 -17.60
N VAL A 129 -3.03 3.90 -16.58
CA VAL A 129 -2.52 4.35 -15.28
C VAL A 129 -3.31 3.68 -14.15
N PRO A 130 -2.72 3.46 -12.96
CA PRO A 130 -3.42 2.84 -11.85
C PRO A 130 -4.38 3.84 -11.18
N ARG A 131 -5.62 3.43 -10.90
CA ARG A 131 -6.56 4.27 -10.13
C ARG A 131 -5.95 4.68 -8.76
N PRO A 132 -6.33 5.85 -8.21
CA PRO A 132 -7.32 6.81 -8.69
C PRO A 132 -6.86 7.69 -9.87
N ASP A 133 -5.67 7.47 -10.44
CA ASP A 133 -5.27 8.17 -11.64
C ASP A 133 -6.16 7.80 -12.83
N ARG A 134 -6.45 8.80 -13.66
CA ARG A 134 -7.05 8.67 -14.99
C ARG A 134 -6.45 9.68 -15.94
N LEU A 135 -6.57 9.40 -17.23
CA LEU A 135 -6.13 10.35 -18.26
C LEU A 135 -7.26 11.33 -18.60
N LEU A 136 -6.89 12.58 -18.89
CA LEU A 136 -7.80 13.60 -19.38
C LEU A 136 -8.33 13.23 -20.77
N LYS A 137 -9.61 13.53 -21.01
CA LYS A 137 -10.28 13.24 -22.30
C LYS A 137 -9.89 14.20 -23.42
N ARG A 138 -9.36 15.37 -23.07
CA ARG A 138 -8.92 16.44 -23.97
C ARG A 138 -7.83 17.27 -23.29
N LYS A 139 -7.18 18.15 -24.04
CA LYS A 139 -6.26 19.14 -23.47
C LYS A 139 -7.01 20.16 -22.62
N ALA A 140 -6.34 20.65 -21.58
CA ALA A 140 -6.86 21.70 -20.73
C ALA A 140 -7.17 22.98 -21.53
N VAL A 141 -8.29 23.61 -21.20
CA VAL A 141 -8.74 24.88 -21.79
C VAL A 141 -8.70 25.97 -20.71
N TYR A 142 -8.03 27.07 -21.03
CA TYR A 142 -7.93 28.25 -20.18
C TYR A 142 -8.74 29.39 -20.78
N THR A 143 -9.61 29.99 -19.97
CA THR A 143 -10.33 31.23 -20.32
C THR A 143 -9.84 32.34 -19.40
N GLN A 144 -9.75 33.58 -19.89
CA GLN A 144 -9.23 34.71 -19.09
C GLN A 144 -10.32 35.51 -18.37
N HIS A 145 -11.52 35.64 -18.96
CA HIS A 145 -12.56 36.53 -18.44
C HIS A 145 -13.96 35.87 -18.51
N PRO A 146 -14.52 35.37 -17.38
CA PRO A 146 -13.82 35.13 -16.11
C PRO A 146 -12.69 34.10 -16.29
N PHE A 147 -11.74 34.08 -15.36
CA PHE A 147 -10.66 33.11 -15.44
C PHE A 147 -11.23 31.71 -15.19
N SER A 148 -10.90 30.73 -16.02
CA SER A 148 -11.34 29.35 -15.81
C SER A 148 -10.32 28.35 -16.31
N ILE A 149 -10.20 27.22 -15.61
CA ILE A 149 -9.46 26.04 -16.05
C ILE A 149 -10.48 24.92 -16.25
N ALA A 150 -10.59 24.40 -17.47
CA ALA A 150 -11.35 23.19 -17.76
C ALA A 150 -10.38 22.12 -18.27
N LEU A 151 -9.97 21.21 -17.39
CA LEU A 151 -9.10 20.08 -17.79
C LEU A 151 -9.88 19.12 -18.68
N ASP A 152 -11.13 18.83 -18.31
CA ASP A 152 -12.17 18.21 -19.13
C ASP A 152 -13.56 18.55 -18.58
N ASP A 153 -14.62 17.91 -19.07
CA ASP A 153 -15.99 18.18 -18.61
C ASP A 153 -16.25 17.74 -17.15
N SER A 154 -15.35 16.95 -16.57
CA SER A 154 -15.44 16.43 -15.20
C SER A 154 -14.56 17.19 -14.22
N CYS A 155 -13.75 18.16 -14.67
CA CYS A 155 -12.82 18.89 -13.82
C CYS A 155 -12.66 20.34 -14.28
N VAL A 156 -13.43 21.22 -13.62
CA VAL A 156 -13.53 22.64 -13.97
C VAL A 156 -13.39 23.51 -12.72
N MET A 157 -12.58 24.56 -12.84
CA MET A 157 -12.48 25.66 -11.88
C MET A 157 -12.77 26.99 -12.59
N THR A 158 -13.50 27.89 -11.94
CA THR A 158 -13.76 29.25 -12.42
C THR A 158 -13.54 30.26 -11.30
N ILE A 159 -12.86 31.37 -11.60
CA ILE A 159 -12.57 32.45 -10.67
C ILE A 159 -13.15 33.75 -11.23
N ALA A 160 -13.98 34.41 -10.43
CA ALA A 160 -14.66 35.65 -10.82
C ALA A 160 -14.62 36.69 -9.69
N GLN A 161 -14.55 37.96 -10.07
CA GLN A 161 -14.72 39.09 -9.16
C GLN A 161 -16.20 39.50 -9.13
N GLU A 162 -16.81 39.62 -7.95
CA GLU A 162 -18.14 40.23 -7.77
C GLU A 162 -18.10 41.27 -6.65
N GLY A 163 -18.18 42.55 -7.02
CA GLY A 163 -17.98 43.65 -6.08
C GLY A 163 -16.58 43.57 -5.46
N SER A 164 -16.50 43.63 -4.12
CA SER A 164 -15.24 43.51 -3.38
C SER A 164 -14.81 42.07 -3.09
N ALA A 165 -15.67 41.08 -3.36
CA ALA A 165 -15.40 39.67 -3.06
C ALA A 165 -14.99 38.89 -4.31
N ARG A 166 -14.08 37.94 -4.14
CA ARG A 166 -13.72 36.96 -5.16
C ARG A 166 -14.45 35.66 -4.92
N ARG A 167 -14.95 35.06 -6.00
CA ARG A 167 -15.64 33.77 -5.98
C ARG A 167 -14.89 32.74 -6.80
N TYR A 168 -14.66 31.58 -6.18
CA TYR A 168 -13.93 30.44 -6.73
C TYR A 168 -14.89 29.27 -6.79
N THR A 169 -15.29 28.88 -8.00
CA THR A 169 -16.25 27.79 -8.24
C THR A 169 -15.52 26.57 -8.76
N PHE A 170 -15.80 25.42 -8.16
CA PHE A 170 -15.25 24.12 -8.53
C PHE A 170 -16.38 23.18 -8.91
N SER A 171 -16.25 22.51 -10.06
CA SER A 171 -17.16 21.46 -10.52
C SER A 171 -16.34 20.22 -10.88
N LEU A 172 -16.47 19.19 -10.05
CA LEU A 172 -15.60 18.02 -10.06
C LEU A 172 -16.45 16.74 -10.02
N THR A 173 -16.16 15.80 -10.93
CA THR A 173 -16.96 14.58 -11.10
C THR A 173 -16.06 13.34 -11.17
N ASN A 174 -16.18 12.47 -10.17
CA ASN A 174 -15.64 11.12 -10.22
C ASN A 174 -16.77 10.19 -10.64
N ALA A 175 -16.84 9.93 -11.95
CA ALA A 175 -17.90 9.11 -12.54
C ALA A 175 -17.84 7.65 -12.07
N ALA A 176 -16.66 7.15 -11.76
CA ALA A 176 -16.45 5.75 -11.42
C ALA A 176 -16.91 5.42 -9.99
N ASP A 177 -16.87 6.40 -9.08
CA ASP A 177 -17.45 6.30 -7.74
C ASP A 177 -18.82 6.99 -7.61
N ASP A 178 -19.38 7.53 -8.69
CA ASP A 178 -20.64 8.28 -8.72
C ASP A 178 -20.66 9.40 -7.66
N VAL A 179 -19.64 10.25 -7.74
CA VAL A 179 -19.44 11.41 -6.89
C VAL A 179 -19.32 12.67 -7.72
N HIS A 180 -20.05 13.71 -7.32
CA HIS A 180 -19.96 15.05 -7.90
C HIS A 180 -19.87 16.10 -6.78
N VAL A 181 -19.02 17.11 -6.97
CA VAL A 181 -18.87 18.25 -6.07
C VAL A 181 -19.01 19.52 -6.89
N GLU A 182 -19.97 20.37 -6.52
CA GLU A 182 -20.13 21.72 -7.06
C GLU A 182 -20.16 22.72 -5.90
N VAL A 183 -19.06 23.45 -5.69
CA VAL A 183 -18.91 24.38 -4.57
C VAL A 183 -18.37 25.72 -5.04
N CYS A 184 -18.85 26.79 -4.41
CA CYS A 184 -18.39 28.16 -4.59
C CYS A 184 -17.86 28.69 -3.25
N LEU A 185 -16.60 29.10 -3.24
CA LEU A 185 -15.94 29.74 -2.13
C LEU A 185 -15.89 31.25 -2.36
N GLU A 186 -16.25 32.03 -1.36
CA GLU A 186 -16.24 33.50 -1.41
C GLU A 186 -15.30 34.08 -0.34
N THR A 187 -14.41 34.97 -0.76
CA THR A 187 -13.42 35.60 0.11
C THR A 187 -14.07 36.46 1.19
N GLN A 188 -13.68 36.25 2.44
CA GLN A 188 -14.13 37.06 3.59
C GLN A 188 -13.11 38.12 4.03
N GLN A 189 -11.87 38.00 3.57
CA GLN A 189 -10.74 38.83 3.98
C GLN A 189 -9.73 38.99 2.84
N GLN A 190 -8.75 39.89 3.04
CA GLN A 190 -7.62 40.09 2.13
C GLN A 190 -6.71 38.85 2.12
N PRO A 191 -5.98 38.60 1.02
CA PRO A 191 -5.03 37.49 0.95
C PRO A 191 -3.87 37.68 1.92
N VAL A 192 -3.35 36.56 2.44
CA VAL A 192 -2.21 36.51 3.35
C VAL A 192 -1.01 35.97 2.59
N LEU A 193 0.13 36.65 2.69
CA LEU A 193 1.40 36.15 2.16
C LEU A 193 1.92 35.01 3.04
N HIS A 194 2.38 33.91 2.44
CA HIS A 194 3.14 32.91 3.17
C HIS A 194 4.60 33.34 3.38
N GLY A 195 5.38 32.63 4.21
CA GLY A 195 6.81 32.91 4.40
C GLY A 195 7.09 34.26 5.06
N LYS A 196 8.13 35.02 4.67
CA LYS A 196 8.33 36.41 5.17
C LYS A 196 7.69 37.46 4.26
N ASP A 197 7.83 37.29 2.94
CA ASP A 197 7.39 38.25 1.93
C ASP A 197 6.60 37.58 0.78
N GLY A 198 5.99 36.41 1.02
CA GLY A 198 5.33 35.62 -0.02
C GLY A 198 6.28 34.74 -0.83
N CYS A 199 7.57 34.69 -0.52
CA CYS A 199 8.50 33.77 -1.17
C CYS A 199 8.79 32.57 -0.26
N VAL A 200 8.51 31.37 -0.75
CA VAL A 200 8.67 30.07 -0.08
C VAL A 200 9.34 29.13 -1.07
N ASN A 201 10.57 28.70 -0.80
CA ASN A 201 11.34 27.81 -1.70
C ASN A 201 11.44 28.25 -3.18
N GLY A 202 11.49 29.56 -3.45
CA GLY A 202 11.54 30.08 -4.83
C GLY A 202 10.18 30.07 -5.53
N MET A 203 9.09 29.79 -4.81
CA MET A 203 7.71 29.99 -5.23
C MET A 203 7.17 31.27 -4.57
N TYR A 204 6.37 32.01 -5.33
CA TYR A 204 5.49 33.04 -4.79
C TYR A 204 4.19 32.39 -4.30
N TYR A 205 3.87 32.58 -3.02
CA TYR A 205 2.79 31.90 -2.32
C TYR A 205 1.97 32.89 -1.48
N TYR A 206 0.67 32.94 -1.76
CA TYR A 206 -0.33 33.57 -0.92
C TYR A 206 -1.59 32.70 -0.81
N TYR A 207 -2.41 32.99 0.20
CA TYR A 207 -3.62 32.22 0.48
C TYR A 207 -4.75 33.06 1.08
N PHE A 208 -5.97 32.53 1.01
CA PHE A 208 -7.13 33.02 1.76
C PHE A 208 -7.45 32.01 2.86
N PRO A 209 -7.13 32.31 4.14
CA PRO A 209 -7.30 31.34 5.22
C PRO A 209 -8.75 31.12 5.65
N SER A 210 -9.69 31.95 5.21
CA SER A 210 -11.10 31.87 5.60
C SER A 210 -12.00 32.36 4.47
N MET A 211 -12.78 31.44 3.93
CA MET A 211 -13.75 31.67 2.86
C MET A 211 -15.09 31.03 3.20
N SER A 212 -16.19 31.70 2.90
CA SER A 212 -17.51 31.08 3.03
C SER A 212 -17.75 30.13 1.85
N VAL A 213 -18.23 28.92 2.12
CA VAL A 213 -18.51 27.92 1.08
C VAL A 213 -20.00 27.69 0.96
N THR A 214 -20.50 27.62 -0.27
CA THR A 214 -21.87 27.21 -0.61
C THR A 214 -21.86 26.27 -1.81
N GLY A 215 -22.84 25.39 -1.94
CA GLY A 215 -22.97 24.52 -3.11
C GLY A 215 -23.68 23.23 -2.79
N TYR A 216 -23.36 22.17 -3.55
CA TYR A 216 -23.91 20.85 -3.32
C TYR A 216 -22.91 19.74 -3.67
N VAL A 217 -23.16 18.58 -3.11
CA VAL A 217 -22.45 17.33 -3.44
C VAL A 217 -23.47 16.27 -3.83
N VAL A 218 -23.07 15.35 -4.71
CA VAL A 218 -23.84 14.16 -5.06
C VAL A 218 -22.97 12.95 -4.75
N VAL A 219 -23.48 12.00 -3.96
CA VAL A 219 -22.81 10.73 -3.68
C VAL A 219 -23.83 9.62 -3.91
N LYS A 220 -23.53 8.70 -4.83
CA LYS A 220 -24.42 7.58 -5.19
C LYS A 220 -25.83 8.07 -5.58
N GLY A 221 -25.89 9.09 -6.43
CA GLY A 221 -27.14 9.73 -6.88
C GLY A 221 -27.86 10.61 -5.85
N LEU A 222 -27.42 10.68 -4.58
CA LEU A 222 -28.05 11.50 -3.55
C LEU A 222 -27.42 12.90 -3.50
N LYS A 223 -28.17 13.91 -3.97
CA LYS A 223 -27.77 15.32 -3.87
C LYS A 223 -27.99 15.88 -2.46
N ARG A 224 -26.99 16.58 -1.93
CA ARG A 224 -27.00 17.26 -0.62
C ARG A 224 -26.46 18.67 -0.76
N GLU A 225 -27.25 19.66 -0.35
CA GLU A 225 -26.80 21.06 -0.26
C GLU A 225 -25.82 21.20 0.90
N VAL A 226 -24.74 21.95 0.69
CA VAL A 226 -23.67 22.14 1.66
C VAL A 226 -23.33 23.61 1.85
N THR A 227 -22.93 23.94 3.06
CA THR A 227 -22.29 25.21 3.42
C THR A 227 -21.05 24.92 4.23
N GLY A 228 -20.07 25.81 4.26
CA GLY A 228 -18.83 25.49 4.97
C GLY A 228 -17.85 26.63 5.13
N LEU A 229 -16.68 26.25 5.61
CA LEU A 229 -15.50 27.09 5.74
C LEU A 229 -14.42 26.53 4.84
N GLY A 230 -13.88 27.38 3.97
CA GLY A 230 -12.90 27.00 2.96
C GLY A 230 -11.59 27.76 3.11
N TRP A 231 -10.57 27.22 2.46
CA TRP A 231 -9.21 27.70 2.39
C TRP A 231 -8.74 27.61 0.93
N TYR A 232 -8.05 28.62 0.43
CA TYR A 232 -7.52 28.62 -0.94
C TYR A 232 -6.08 29.10 -0.98
N ASP A 233 -5.25 28.40 -1.75
CA ASP A 233 -3.83 28.66 -1.94
C ASP A 233 -3.51 28.91 -3.41
N ARG A 234 -2.62 29.87 -3.63
CA ARG A 234 -2.05 30.15 -4.94
C ARG A 234 -0.53 30.16 -4.85
N GLU A 235 0.07 29.25 -5.62
CA GLU A 235 1.53 29.15 -5.73
C GLU A 235 2.00 29.27 -7.18
N VAL A 236 2.99 30.13 -7.41
CA VAL A 236 3.57 30.41 -8.74
C VAL A 236 5.08 30.46 -8.64
N GLY A 237 5.78 29.74 -9.49
CA GLY A 237 7.22 29.84 -9.58
C GLY A 237 7.83 28.56 -10.09
N GLY A 238 8.97 28.18 -9.51
CA GLY A 238 9.58 26.86 -9.70
C GLY A 238 10.92 26.93 -10.42
N SER A 239 11.92 26.24 -9.89
CA SER A 239 13.15 25.87 -10.61
C SER A 239 13.29 24.34 -10.61
N THR A 240 14.31 23.81 -11.31
CA THR A 240 14.70 22.37 -11.34
C THR A 240 14.70 21.67 -9.96
N ALA A 241 14.77 22.45 -8.89
CA ALA A 241 14.75 21.99 -7.52
C ALA A 241 13.50 21.20 -7.13
N GLU A 242 12.30 21.37 -7.72
CA GLU A 242 11.12 20.63 -7.25
C GLU A 242 11.09 19.16 -7.64
N VAL A 243 11.51 18.84 -8.87
CA VAL A 243 11.70 17.44 -9.29
C VAL A 243 12.82 16.79 -8.47
N ASP A 244 13.88 17.56 -8.15
CA ASP A 244 14.97 17.15 -7.27
C ASP A 244 14.55 17.05 -5.79
N ARG A 245 13.61 17.90 -5.34
CA ARG A 245 13.08 18.00 -3.97
C ARG A 245 12.11 16.89 -3.69
N GLU A 246 11.30 16.53 -4.68
CA GLU A 246 10.43 15.35 -4.62
C GLU A 246 11.25 14.10 -4.29
N ALA A 247 12.48 13.99 -4.79
CA ALA A 247 13.38 12.87 -4.52
C ALA A 247 14.17 13.00 -3.22
N LYS A 248 14.36 14.21 -2.67
CA LYS A 248 15.31 14.48 -1.57
C LYS A 248 14.65 14.65 -0.19
N TYR A 249 13.48 15.28 -0.10
CA TYR A 249 12.92 15.73 1.18
C TYR A 249 11.53 15.19 1.46
N THR A 250 11.25 14.93 2.74
CA THR A 250 9.90 14.72 3.25
C THR A 250 9.35 16.06 3.68
N TRP A 251 8.13 16.37 3.29
CA TRP A 251 7.52 17.64 3.66
C TRP A 251 6.09 17.45 4.14
N SER A 252 5.64 18.44 4.90
CA SER A 252 4.33 18.50 5.51
C SER A 252 3.79 19.91 5.39
N TRP A 253 2.53 20.01 5.03
CA TRP A 253 1.80 21.27 5.02
C TRP A 253 0.52 21.11 5.83
N LEU A 254 0.15 22.16 6.58
CA LEU A 254 -1.12 22.20 7.30
C LEU A 254 -1.79 23.55 7.13
N SER A 255 -3.09 23.50 6.91
CA SER A 255 -4.00 24.64 7.07
C SER A 255 -4.91 24.34 8.25
N LEU A 256 -4.86 25.15 9.31
CA LEU A 256 -5.60 24.91 10.54
C LEU A 256 -6.44 26.12 10.95
N HIS A 257 -7.68 25.89 11.37
CA HIS A 257 -8.54 26.83 12.08
C HIS A 257 -8.54 26.51 13.57
N ALA A 258 -8.25 27.51 14.40
CA ALA A 258 -8.27 27.40 15.85
C ALA A 258 -9.59 27.92 16.45
N SER A 259 -10.00 27.37 17.60
CA SER A 259 -11.21 27.80 18.33
C SER A 259 -11.18 29.24 18.83
N ASN A 260 -10.00 29.85 18.94
CA ASN A 260 -9.82 31.27 19.25
C ASN A 260 -9.87 32.18 17.99
N MET A 261 -10.36 31.64 16.87
CA MET A 261 -10.49 32.30 15.57
C MET A 261 -9.17 32.58 14.84
N SER A 262 -8.02 32.13 15.34
CA SER A 262 -6.77 32.20 14.57
C SER A 262 -6.73 31.14 13.46
N GLN A 263 -5.98 31.43 12.39
CA GLN A 263 -5.72 30.52 11.29
C GLN A 263 -4.21 30.32 11.13
N LEU A 264 -3.78 29.07 10.97
CA LEU A 264 -2.37 28.70 10.90
C LEU A 264 -2.08 28.06 9.55
N SER A 265 -1.14 28.64 8.81
CA SER A 265 -0.50 27.98 7.68
C SER A 265 0.86 27.47 8.13
N ILE A 266 1.07 26.17 8.06
CA ILE A 266 2.28 25.51 8.54
C ILE A 266 2.96 24.83 7.37
N PHE A 267 4.26 25.03 7.25
CA PHE A 267 5.10 24.31 6.31
C PHE A 267 6.33 23.76 7.01
N TYR A 268 6.56 22.45 6.87
CA TYR A 268 7.61 21.74 7.59
C TYR A 268 8.36 20.79 6.65
N ILE A 269 9.66 21.02 6.46
CA ILE A 269 10.53 20.13 5.70
C ILE A 269 11.44 19.34 6.64
N SER A 270 11.56 18.04 6.39
CA SER A 270 12.56 17.16 6.99
C SER A 270 13.38 16.42 5.92
N GLY A 271 14.65 16.16 6.22
CA GLY A 271 15.61 15.54 5.30
C GLY A 271 16.69 14.76 6.07
N ASN A 272 17.43 13.89 5.38
CA ASN A 272 18.43 13.02 5.98
C ASN A 272 19.75 13.77 6.28
N ALA A 273 20.17 13.68 7.53
CA ALA A 273 21.52 13.85 8.08
C ALA A 273 22.21 15.24 8.10
N GLU A 274 21.84 16.24 7.29
CA GLU A 274 22.39 17.61 7.43
C GLU A 274 21.24 18.63 7.58
N ASP A 275 21.22 19.34 8.72
CA ASP A 275 20.13 20.22 9.15
C ASP A 275 20.26 21.66 8.59
N GLU A 276 21.17 21.89 7.64
CA GLU A 276 21.35 23.19 6.99
C GLU A 276 20.25 23.43 5.93
N GLY A 277 19.35 24.39 6.22
CA GLY A 277 18.43 24.96 5.22
C GLY A 277 16.97 24.47 5.23
N LYS A 278 16.50 23.78 6.28
CA LYS A 278 15.09 23.32 6.34
C LYS A 278 14.14 24.44 6.74
N GLU A 279 13.22 24.79 5.86
CA GLU A 279 12.12 25.71 6.14
C GLU A 279 11.11 25.03 7.10
N ARG A 280 10.92 25.64 8.27
CA ARG A 280 9.98 25.22 9.31
C ARG A 280 9.26 26.47 9.76
N VAL A 281 8.07 26.73 9.22
CA VAL A 281 7.41 28.02 9.38
C VAL A 281 5.96 27.87 9.78
N ILE A 282 5.50 28.81 10.60
CA ILE A 282 4.08 29.03 10.91
C ILE A 282 3.77 30.47 10.54
N VAL A 283 2.73 30.65 9.73
CA VAL A 283 2.11 31.95 9.51
C VAL A 283 0.77 31.96 10.25
N GLU A 284 0.73 32.65 11.38
CA GLU A 284 -0.49 32.86 12.17
C GLU A 284 -1.22 34.10 11.67
N THR A 285 -2.50 33.93 11.32
CA THR A 285 -3.44 35.03 11.09
C THR A 285 -4.40 35.07 12.27
N ARG A 286 -4.36 36.13 13.07
CA ARG A 286 -5.23 36.28 14.25
C ARG A 286 -6.61 36.79 13.87
N ALA A 287 -7.54 36.73 14.82
CA ALA A 287 -8.91 37.20 14.66
C ALA A 287 -9.03 38.69 14.25
N ASP A 288 -8.03 39.50 14.58
CA ASP A 288 -7.95 40.92 14.18
C ASP A 288 -7.36 41.14 12.78
N GLY A 289 -7.04 40.05 12.06
CA GLY A 289 -6.40 40.07 10.74
C GLY A 289 -4.89 40.30 10.78
N SER A 290 -4.27 40.41 11.96
CA SER A 290 -2.83 40.57 12.08
C SER A 290 -2.11 39.27 11.74
N ARG A 291 -0.98 39.42 11.05
CA ARG A 291 -0.13 38.33 10.56
C ARG A 291 1.14 38.23 11.38
N HIS A 292 1.43 37.04 11.90
CA HIS A 292 2.63 36.74 12.69
C HIS A 292 3.38 35.57 12.06
N TYR A 293 4.72 35.63 12.09
CA TYR A 293 5.60 34.64 11.50
C TYR A 293 6.45 34.00 12.60
N HIS A 294 6.51 32.67 12.60
CA HIS A 294 7.29 31.88 13.54
C HIS A 294 8.13 30.86 12.77
N ASP A 295 9.39 30.64 13.17
CA ASP A 295 10.32 29.71 12.54
C ASP A 295 10.93 28.66 13.49
N ASP A 296 10.35 28.50 14.68
CA ASP A 296 10.79 27.59 15.75
C ASP A 296 9.88 26.36 15.91
N LEU A 297 9.18 25.95 14.84
CA LEU A 297 8.27 24.81 14.85
C LEU A 297 9.01 23.47 15.03
N ILE A 298 8.50 22.67 15.95
CA ILE A 298 8.87 21.27 16.17
C ILE A 298 7.63 20.40 15.90
N MET A 299 7.81 19.34 15.11
CA MET A 299 6.78 18.32 14.86
C MET A 299 7.30 16.95 15.31
N GLU A 300 6.59 16.29 16.23
CA GLU A 300 6.94 14.97 16.77
C GLU A 300 5.84 13.97 16.43
N THR A 301 6.15 12.93 15.65
CA THR A 301 5.18 11.88 15.31
C THR A 301 5.00 10.93 16.49
N ASN A 302 3.77 10.81 17.00
CA ASN A 302 3.39 9.90 18.09
C ASN A 302 2.91 8.55 17.55
N LYS A 303 2.10 8.56 16.49
CA LYS A 303 1.56 7.37 15.84
C LYS A 303 1.65 7.50 14.33
N SER A 304 1.74 6.36 13.67
CA SER A 304 1.72 6.27 12.21
C SER A 304 0.73 5.21 11.76
N TRP A 305 0.14 5.47 10.60
CA TRP A 305 -0.70 4.53 9.88
C TRP A 305 0.01 4.05 8.61
N SER A 306 -0.15 2.77 8.30
CA SER A 306 0.34 2.17 7.06
C SER A 306 -0.82 1.87 6.13
N SER A 307 -0.75 2.40 4.91
CA SER A 307 -1.74 2.13 3.88
C SER A 307 -1.70 0.67 3.44
N LEU A 308 -2.87 0.05 3.33
CA LEU A 308 -3.03 -1.28 2.72
C LEU A 308 -3.14 -1.24 1.18
N VAL A 309 -3.13 -0.04 0.58
CA VAL A 309 -3.19 0.15 -0.87
C VAL A 309 -1.78 0.23 -1.48
N THR A 310 -0.88 0.97 -0.82
CA THR A 310 0.48 1.27 -1.30
C THR A 310 1.57 0.78 -0.35
N PHE A 311 1.24 0.42 0.90
CA PHE A 311 2.19 0.23 2.00
C PHE A 311 3.03 1.45 2.37
N MET A 312 2.60 2.65 1.96
CA MET A 312 3.14 3.90 2.47
C MET A 312 2.77 4.11 3.94
N GLN A 313 3.60 4.88 4.65
CA GLN A 313 3.39 5.18 6.07
C GLN A 313 3.25 6.68 6.27
N TYR A 314 2.22 7.07 7.01
CA TYR A 314 1.83 8.44 7.26
C TYR A 314 1.67 8.71 8.75
N PRO A 315 2.02 9.90 9.27
CA PRO A 315 1.66 10.30 10.62
C PRO A 315 0.14 10.30 10.80
N SER A 316 -0.35 9.58 11.82
CA SER A 316 -1.77 9.58 12.19
C SER A 316 -2.04 10.35 13.48
N GLU A 317 -1.00 10.56 14.30
CA GLU A 317 -1.01 11.41 15.48
C GLU A 317 0.37 12.04 15.66
N PHE A 318 0.43 13.34 15.90
CA PHE A 318 1.68 14.08 16.08
C PHE A 318 1.48 15.33 16.94
N ARG A 319 2.54 15.74 17.64
CA ARG A 319 2.59 16.94 18.45
C ARG A 319 3.25 18.08 17.68
N LEU A 320 2.68 19.28 17.74
CA LEU A 320 3.24 20.51 17.20
C LEU A 320 3.57 21.47 18.34
N CYS A 321 4.81 21.97 18.35
CA CYS A 321 5.30 22.91 19.37
C CYS A 321 5.97 24.12 18.72
N SER A 322 5.70 25.32 19.23
CA SER A 322 6.45 26.55 18.94
C SER A 322 6.51 27.41 20.19
N ALA A 323 7.71 27.69 20.69
CA ALA A 323 7.91 28.48 21.90
C ALA A 323 7.55 29.96 21.66
N SER A 324 7.90 30.49 20.47
CA SER A 324 7.63 31.89 20.10
C SER A 324 6.13 32.19 19.93
N MET A 325 5.33 31.18 19.53
CA MET A 325 3.87 31.28 19.45
C MET A 325 3.17 30.87 20.77
N GLY A 326 3.90 30.19 21.67
CA GLY A 326 3.32 29.53 22.84
C GLY A 326 2.38 28.39 22.45
N LEU A 327 2.67 27.68 21.36
CA LEU A 327 1.89 26.58 20.82
C LEU A 327 2.41 25.23 21.36
N ASP A 328 1.50 24.41 21.86
CA ASP A 328 1.75 23.01 22.25
C ASP A 328 0.45 22.23 22.08
N VAL A 329 0.32 21.51 20.96
CA VAL A 329 -0.92 20.85 20.55
C VAL A 329 -0.66 19.45 20.04
N THR A 330 -1.60 18.54 20.29
CA THR A 330 -1.62 17.21 19.66
C THR A 330 -2.66 17.19 18.56
N ILE A 331 -2.22 16.84 17.36
CA ILE A 331 -3.01 16.70 16.13
C ILE A 331 -3.15 15.21 15.81
N HIS A 332 -4.32 14.81 15.34
CA HIS A 332 -4.60 13.47 14.83
C HIS A 332 -5.48 13.54 13.58
N THR A 333 -5.41 12.51 12.76
CA THR A 333 -6.28 12.34 11.59
C THR A 333 -7.72 12.09 12.03
N ALA A 334 -8.70 12.63 11.30
CA ALA A 334 -10.12 12.34 11.59
C ALA A 334 -10.43 10.84 11.39
N PHE A 335 -9.79 10.25 10.38
CA PHE A 335 -9.58 8.82 10.20
C PHE A 335 -8.38 8.59 9.27
N ASP A 336 -7.75 7.42 9.33
CA ASP A 336 -6.45 7.25 8.68
C ASP A 336 -6.49 7.08 7.16
N ALA A 337 -7.55 6.48 6.61
CA ALA A 337 -7.64 6.07 5.21
C ALA A 337 -7.94 7.23 4.24
N GLN A 338 -7.10 8.26 4.25
CA GLN A 338 -7.20 9.47 3.41
C GLN A 338 -5.99 9.62 2.45
N GLU A 339 -5.20 8.57 2.25
CA GLU A 339 -4.14 8.55 1.23
C GLU A 339 -4.69 8.76 -0.18
N ILE A 340 -3.93 9.51 -0.99
CA ILE A 340 -4.12 9.64 -2.43
C ILE A 340 -2.97 8.94 -3.15
N GLY A 341 -3.25 7.74 -3.68
CA GLY A 341 -2.32 7.04 -4.56
C GLY A 341 -2.24 7.76 -5.91
N THR A 342 -1.04 8.08 -6.39
CA THR A 342 -0.86 8.68 -7.72
C THR A 342 0.55 8.47 -8.26
N VAL A 343 0.65 8.33 -9.58
CA VAL A 343 1.93 8.28 -10.31
C VAL A 343 2.58 9.65 -10.49
N LEU A 344 1.88 10.74 -10.16
CA LEU A 344 2.42 12.10 -10.22
C LEU A 344 3.61 12.30 -9.28
N VAL A 345 3.56 11.66 -8.11
CA VAL A 345 4.59 11.79 -7.08
C VAL A 345 5.39 10.50 -6.96
N GLY A 346 6.69 10.62 -6.68
CA GLY A 346 7.52 9.47 -6.30
C GLY A 346 6.98 8.79 -5.03
N GLY A 347 7.09 7.46 -4.95
CA GLY A 347 6.70 6.68 -3.77
C GLY A 347 5.27 6.12 -3.74
N ALA A 348 4.52 6.21 -4.85
CA ALA A 348 3.17 5.65 -5.07
C ALA A 348 1.98 6.45 -4.47
N GLY A 349 2.22 7.51 -3.71
CA GLY A 349 1.15 8.38 -3.21
C GLY A 349 1.59 9.36 -2.12
N PHE A 350 0.66 10.22 -1.70
CA PHE A 350 0.81 11.17 -0.59
C PHE A 350 -0.45 11.17 0.27
N TYR A 351 -0.37 11.75 1.46
CA TYR A 351 -1.52 11.90 2.35
C TYR A 351 -2.05 13.32 2.23
N GLU A 352 -3.37 13.45 2.05
CA GLU A 352 -4.08 14.72 2.02
C GLU A 352 -5.43 14.50 2.72
N GLY A 353 -5.56 14.98 3.95
CA GLY A 353 -6.72 14.63 4.75
C GLY A 353 -7.02 15.53 5.93
N VAL A 354 -8.22 15.37 6.46
CA VAL A 354 -8.72 16.14 7.61
C VAL A 354 -7.99 15.71 8.88
N VAL A 355 -7.54 16.71 9.63
CA VAL A 355 -6.95 16.57 10.95
C VAL A 355 -7.70 17.40 11.99
N GLU A 356 -7.69 16.92 13.21
CA GLU A 356 -8.29 17.53 14.39
C GLU A 356 -7.30 17.49 15.54
N GLY A 357 -7.40 18.42 16.48
CA GLY A 357 -6.44 18.47 17.58
C GLY A 357 -6.83 19.43 18.68
N SER A 358 -6.06 19.37 19.76
CA SER A 358 -6.25 20.25 20.90
C SER A 358 -4.97 20.41 21.71
N GLY A 359 -4.90 21.49 22.47
CA GLY A 359 -3.79 21.78 23.38
C GLY A 359 -3.84 23.23 23.81
N VAL A 360 -2.67 23.88 23.84
CA VAL A 360 -2.52 25.25 24.33
C VAL A 360 -1.88 26.12 23.24
N CYS A 361 -2.35 27.35 23.12
CA CYS A 361 -1.76 28.39 22.28
C CYS A 361 -1.75 29.72 23.03
N SER A 362 -0.58 30.34 23.21
CA SER A 362 -0.41 31.58 23.98
C SER A 362 -0.98 31.52 25.42
N GLY A 363 -1.01 30.33 26.02
CA GLY A 363 -1.52 30.09 27.38
C GLY A 363 -3.01 29.73 27.47
N ASP A 364 -3.76 29.86 26.38
CA ASP A 364 -5.18 29.51 26.33
C ASP A 364 -5.40 28.11 25.72
N ALA A 365 -6.41 27.41 26.23
CA ALA A 365 -6.84 26.14 25.64
C ALA A 365 -7.43 26.37 24.24
N VAL A 366 -6.96 25.62 23.26
CA VAL A 366 -7.44 25.70 21.87
C VAL A 366 -7.77 24.33 21.31
N THR A 367 -8.80 24.28 20.46
CA THR A 367 -8.99 23.17 19.52
C THR A 367 -8.61 23.62 18.11
N LEU A 368 -8.16 22.67 17.30
CA LEU A 368 -7.70 22.88 15.93
C LEU A 368 -8.41 21.91 15.01
N ARG A 369 -8.76 22.37 13.81
CA ARG A 369 -9.28 21.54 12.73
C ARG A 369 -8.76 22.07 11.41
N GLY A 370 -8.48 21.17 10.47
CA GLY A 370 -7.94 21.59 9.21
C GLY A 370 -7.56 20.44 8.28
N PHE A 371 -6.66 20.73 7.34
CA PHE A 371 -6.06 19.75 6.43
C PHE A 371 -4.59 19.55 6.74
N PHE A 372 -4.13 18.34 6.47
CA PHE A 372 -2.73 17.92 6.55
C PHE A 372 -2.35 17.24 5.25
N GLU A 373 -1.35 17.83 4.60
CA GLU A 373 -0.63 17.22 3.51
C GLU A 373 0.68 16.62 4.05
N TYR A 374 0.95 15.38 3.68
CA TYR A 374 2.22 14.74 3.98
C TYR A 374 2.73 13.96 2.79
N LYS A 375 3.93 14.32 2.36
CA LYS A 375 4.62 13.64 1.27
C LYS A 375 5.99 13.15 1.73
N LYS A 376 6.15 11.83 1.68
CA LYS A 376 7.42 11.16 1.93
C LYS A 376 8.29 11.19 0.67
N ASN A 377 9.60 11.32 0.82
CA ASN A 377 10.54 11.36 -0.31
C ASN A 377 10.62 10.05 -1.11
N ALA A 378 10.35 8.92 -0.48
CA ALA A 378 10.36 7.61 -1.12
C ALA A 378 9.44 6.64 -0.39
N ALA A 379 9.04 5.58 -1.11
CA ALA A 379 8.41 4.42 -0.49
C ALA A 379 9.33 3.83 0.60
N PRO A 380 8.75 3.19 1.65
CA PRO A 380 9.55 2.52 2.68
C PRO A 380 10.32 1.29 2.16
N TYR A 381 10.18 0.96 0.88
CA TYR A 381 10.83 -0.13 0.19
C TYR A 381 11.37 0.34 -1.17
N ARG A 382 12.59 -0.08 -1.52
CA ARG A 382 13.23 0.21 -2.81
C ARG A 382 13.07 -0.91 -3.82
N ASN A 383 12.88 -2.14 -3.34
CA ASN A 383 12.72 -3.35 -4.14
C ASN A 383 11.70 -4.29 -3.50
N THR A 384 11.33 -5.36 -4.20
CA THR A 384 10.31 -6.31 -3.71
C THR A 384 10.73 -7.06 -2.45
N SER A 385 12.02 -7.32 -2.24
CA SER A 385 12.50 -7.96 -1.00
C SER A 385 12.31 -7.04 0.22
N GLU A 386 12.63 -5.75 0.08
CA GLU A 386 12.35 -4.75 1.12
C GLU A 386 10.84 -4.58 1.35
N LEU A 387 10.03 -4.60 0.29
CA LEU A 387 8.57 -4.59 0.40
C LEU A 387 8.08 -5.77 1.25
N LEU A 388 8.52 -6.99 0.94
CA LEU A 388 8.12 -8.19 1.70
C LEU A 388 8.58 -8.12 3.18
N LYS A 389 9.77 -7.57 3.44
CA LYS A 389 10.25 -7.34 4.80
C LYS A 389 9.36 -6.34 5.53
N TYR A 390 9.00 -5.23 4.88
CA TYR A 390 8.13 -4.20 5.44
C TYR A 390 6.73 -4.74 5.71
N VAL A 391 6.14 -5.46 4.75
CA VAL A 391 4.87 -6.18 4.92
C VAL A 391 4.98 -7.15 6.10
N GLY A 392 6.09 -7.86 6.25
CA GLY A 392 6.32 -8.74 7.40
C GLY A 392 6.32 -8.01 8.73
N SER A 393 6.94 -6.83 8.83
CA SER A 393 6.88 -5.98 10.02
C SER A 393 5.46 -5.50 10.30
N TYR A 394 4.71 -5.09 9.27
CA TYR A 394 3.30 -4.69 9.41
C TYR A 394 2.43 -5.85 9.90
N VAL A 395 2.55 -7.02 9.25
CA VAL A 395 1.84 -8.25 9.61
C VAL A 395 2.13 -8.64 11.06
N HIS A 396 3.39 -8.58 11.48
CA HIS A 396 3.78 -8.86 12.85
C HIS A 396 3.08 -7.94 13.85
N GLY A 397 3.09 -6.62 13.62
CA GLY A 397 2.39 -5.65 14.47
C GLY A 397 0.86 -5.84 14.45
N ALA A 398 0.27 -6.20 13.30
CA ALA A 398 -1.15 -6.57 13.23
C ALA A 398 -1.47 -7.83 14.03
N LEU A 399 -0.60 -8.85 13.97
CA LEU A 399 -0.74 -10.09 14.73
C LEU A 399 -0.55 -9.88 16.24
N GLU A 400 0.25 -8.89 16.68
CA GLU A 400 0.39 -8.55 18.10
C GLU A 400 -0.91 -8.07 18.73
N GLU A 401 -1.67 -7.25 18.00
CA GLU A 401 -2.94 -6.72 18.49
C GLU A 401 -4.05 -7.78 18.54
N ILE A 402 -4.06 -8.71 17.57
CA ILE A 402 -5.13 -9.71 17.44
C ILE A 402 -4.77 -11.08 18.04
N TYR A 403 -3.50 -11.32 18.36
CA TYR A 403 -2.98 -12.55 18.97
C TYR A 403 -1.80 -12.21 19.93
N PRO A 404 -2.09 -11.64 21.12
CA PRO A 404 -1.09 -11.05 22.00
C PRO A 404 -0.26 -12.09 22.78
N LEU A 405 0.94 -11.71 23.25
CA LEU A 405 1.77 -12.57 24.12
C LEU A 405 1.24 -12.69 25.56
N ALA A 406 0.48 -11.68 26.00
CA ALA A 406 -0.19 -11.63 27.28
C ALA A 406 -1.60 -11.05 27.09
N ALA A 407 -2.58 -11.69 27.70
CA ALA A 407 -3.98 -11.27 27.62
C ALA A 407 -4.59 -11.22 29.03
N SER A 408 -5.56 -10.32 29.22
CA SER A 408 -6.37 -10.31 30.43
C SER A 408 -7.42 -11.42 30.39
N ASP A 409 -7.96 -11.81 31.55
CA ASP A 409 -9.08 -12.76 31.66
C ASP A 409 -10.28 -12.34 30.80
N SER A 410 -10.58 -11.03 30.80
CA SER A 410 -11.65 -10.46 29.97
C SER A 410 -11.37 -10.67 28.48
N TRP A 411 -10.15 -10.36 28.04
CA TRP A 411 -9.76 -10.54 26.65
C TRP A 411 -9.85 -12.01 26.22
N LEU A 412 -9.37 -12.95 27.04
CA LEU A 412 -9.45 -14.38 26.75
C LEU A 412 -10.89 -14.89 26.74
N SER A 413 -11.71 -14.41 27.66
CA SER A 413 -13.14 -14.74 27.72
C SER A 413 -13.83 -14.30 26.44
N GLU A 414 -13.56 -13.09 25.97
CA GLU A 414 -14.17 -12.54 24.77
C GLU A 414 -13.61 -13.14 23.47
N ASN A 415 -12.30 -13.40 23.37
CA ASN A 415 -11.66 -13.71 22.09
C ASN A 415 -11.31 -15.19 21.89
N VAL A 416 -11.20 -15.97 22.97
CA VAL A 416 -10.77 -17.38 22.92
C VAL A 416 -11.86 -18.31 23.45
N LEU A 417 -12.25 -18.14 24.71
CA LEU A 417 -13.13 -19.08 25.42
C LEU A 417 -14.61 -18.89 25.06
N GLY A 418 -14.99 -17.65 24.71
CA GLY A 418 -16.35 -17.28 24.34
C GLY A 418 -17.35 -17.70 25.42
N ARG A 419 -18.43 -18.39 25.00
CA ARG A 419 -19.50 -18.87 25.90
C ARG A 419 -19.05 -19.86 26.98
N TYR A 420 -17.83 -20.37 26.90
CA TYR A 420 -17.26 -21.31 27.87
C TYR A 420 -16.32 -20.62 28.87
N ALA A 421 -16.21 -19.29 28.82
CA ALA A 421 -15.53 -18.53 29.84
C ALA A 421 -16.16 -18.78 31.22
N MET A 422 -15.33 -18.95 32.24
CA MET A 422 -15.79 -19.15 33.61
C MET A 422 -16.01 -17.82 34.31
N ASP A 423 -17.07 -17.69 35.12
CA ASP A 423 -17.35 -16.48 35.91
C ASP A 423 -16.20 -16.11 36.87
N ARG A 424 -15.41 -17.09 37.31
CA ARG A 424 -14.26 -16.90 38.21
C ARG A 424 -12.97 -16.51 37.47
N GLY A 425 -13.02 -16.29 36.16
CA GLY A 425 -11.85 -16.07 35.32
C GLY A 425 -11.15 -17.37 34.91
N ALA A 426 -10.09 -17.22 34.12
CA ALA A 426 -9.26 -18.32 33.64
C ALA A 426 -7.80 -18.03 34.02
N PRO A 427 -6.94 -19.05 34.17
CA PRO A 427 -5.51 -18.81 34.41
C PRO A 427 -4.86 -18.25 33.13
N ALA A 428 -5.02 -16.95 32.91
CA ALA A 428 -4.72 -16.29 31.65
C ALA A 428 -3.25 -16.41 31.27
N ASP A 429 -2.36 -16.30 32.26
CA ASP A 429 -0.93 -16.52 32.09
C ASP A 429 -0.62 -17.93 31.57
N LYS A 430 -1.29 -18.96 32.10
CA LYS A 430 -1.12 -20.36 31.68
C LYS A 430 -1.68 -20.65 30.30
N ILE A 431 -2.82 -20.05 29.96
CA ILE A 431 -3.36 -20.14 28.59
C ILE A 431 -2.39 -19.47 27.62
N CYS A 432 -1.90 -18.27 27.93
CA CYS A 432 -0.93 -17.58 27.09
C CYS A 432 0.37 -18.39 26.94
N GLU A 433 0.88 -18.99 28.02
CA GLU A 433 2.08 -19.84 28.02
C GLU A 433 1.95 -21.08 27.14
N THR A 434 0.77 -21.70 27.10
CA THR A 434 0.56 -23.01 26.44
C THR A 434 -0.04 -22.89 25.04
N LEU A 435 -0.70 -21.77 24.73
CA LEU A 435 -1.41 -21.56 23.46
C LEU A 435 -0.78 -20.44 22.62
N PHE A 436 -0.35 -19.34 23.25
CA PHE A 436 0.04 -18.13 22.53
C PHE A 436 1.54 -18.05 22.31
N ARG A 437 2.34 -18.21 23.37
CA ARG A 437 3.82 -18.18 23.29
C ARG A 437 4.39 -19.18 22.28
N PRO A 438 3.92 -20.44 22.17
CA PRO A 438 4.47 -21.37 21.19
C PRO A 438 4.24 -20.89 19.75
N VAL A 439 3.06 -20.36 19.43
CA VAL A 439 2.72 -19.83 18.11
C VAL A 439 3.48 -18.54 17.82
N ARG A 440 3.52 -17.63 18.80
CA ARG A 440 4.28 -16.37 18.72
C ARG A 440 5.77 -16.61 18.52
N SER A 441 6.34 -17.67 19.10
CA SER A 441 7.75 -18.03 18.87
C SER A 441 8.09 -18.24 17.39
N ILE A 442 7.12 -18.59 16.53
CA ILE A 442 7.30 -18.72 15.08
C ILE A 442 6.93 -17.44 14.32
N ILE A 443 5.85 -16.77 14.73
CA ILE A 443 5.43 -15.48 14.14
C ILE A 443 6.55 -14.43 14.31
N ASP A 444 7.16 -14.36 15.49
CA ASP A 444 8.09 -13.31 15.91
C ASP A 444 9.47 -13.47 15.27
N ARG A 445 9.77 -14.66 14.76
CA ARG A 445 10.97 -14.91 13.92
C ARG A 445 10.80 -14.38 12.50
N GLY A 446 9.62 -13.88 12.14
CA GLY A 446 9.30 -13.35 10.82
C GLY A 446 9.14 -14.43 9.75
N GLY A 447 8.67 -14.04 8.56
CA GLY A 447 8.49 -14.95 7.43
C GLY A 447 8.53 -14.21 6.10
N LYS A 448 8.32 -14.95 5.01
CA LYS A 448 8.31 -14.38 3.65
C LYS A 448 7.12 -13.41 3.40
N SER A 449 6.08 -13.45 4.25
CA SER A 449 4.93 -12.51 4.33
C SER A 449 4.14 -12.22 3.05
N TRP A 450 4.41 -12.95 1.98
CA TRP A 450 3.80 -12.73 0.68
C TRP A 450 2.32 -13.18 0.62
N ARG A 451 1.91 -14.16 1.43
CA ARG A 451 0.49 -14.57 1.51
C ARG A 451 -0.38 -13.42 1.99
N SER A 452 0.10 -12.71 3.01
CA SER A 452 -0.53 -11.49 3.51
C SER A 452 -0.48 -10.36 2.49
N LEU A 453 0.64 -10.15 1.79
CA LEU A 453 0.72 -9.20 0.67
C LEU A 453 -0.37 -9.47 -0.38
N ILE A 454 -0.54 -10.73 -0.81
CA ILE A 454 -1.52 -11.12 -1.82
C ILE A 454 -2.95 -10.95 -1.31
N LEU A 455 -3.26 -11.38 -0.08
CA LEU A 455 -4.59 -11.18 0.52
C LEU A 455 -4.95 -9.68 0.57
N VAL A 456 -4.04 -8.86 1.10
CA VAL A 456 -4.25 -7.41 1.24
C VAL A 456 -4.41 -6.74 -0.12
N SER A 457 -3.52 -7.07 -1.06
CA SER A 457 -3.54 -6.49 -2.41
C SER A 457 -4.79 -6.92 -3.18
N CYS A 458 -5.23 -8.17 -3.03
CA CYS A 458 -6.44 -8.67 -3.65
C CYS A 458 -7.67 -7.95 -3.10
N CYS A 459 -7.82 -7.82 -1.77
CA CYS A 459 -8.92 -7.07 -1.16
C CYS A 459 -9.00 -5.63 -1.70
N ASN A 460 -7.88 -4.91 -1.71
CA ASN A 460 -7.85 -3.50 -2.15
C ASN A 460 -7.86 -3.33 -3.67
N ALA A 461 -7.50 -4.35 -4.46
CA ALA A 461 -7.70 -4.32 -5.91
C ALA A 461 -9.18 -4.50 -6.28
N LEU A 462 -9.87 -5.42 -5.58
CA LEU A 462 -11.30 -5.71 -5.76
C LEU A 462 -12.19 -4.57 -5.23
N SER A 463 -11.78 -3.91 -4.14
CA SER A 463 -12.46 -2.73 -3.61
C SER A 463 -11.97 -1.45 -4.27
N ARG A 464 -12.87 -0.69 -4.90
CA ARG A 464 -12.53 0.64 -5.42
C ARG A 464 -12.12 1.63 -4.33
N GLN A 465 -12.68 1.47 -3.13
CA GLN A 465 -12.37 2.26 -1.94
C GLN A 465 -11.41 1.49 -1.04
N TYR A 466 -10.73 2.20 -0.14
CA TYR A 466 -9.89 1.59 0.88
C TYR A 466 -10.67 0.52 1.67
N PHE A 467 -10.14 -0.68 1.71
CA PHE A 467 -10.72 -1.79 2.47
C PHE A 467 -9.77 -2.21 3.59
N ASP A 468 -10.17 -1.94 4.83
CA ASP A 468 -9.41 -2.37 6.00
C ASP A 468 -9.53 -3.89 6.19
N CYS A 469 -8.59 -4.62 5.59
CA CYS A 469 -8.46 -6.05 5.74
C CYS A 469 -7.47 -6.48 6.83
N ARG A 470 -7.03 -5.58 7.72
CA ARG A 470 -5.97 -5.87 8.71
C ARG A 470 -6.26 -7.13 9.54
N ARG A 471 -7.49 -7.31 10.02
CA ARG A 471 -7.90 -8.48 10.80
C ARG A 471 -7.86 -9.81 10.02
N TYR A 472 -8.06 -9.78 8.70
CA TYR A 472 -8.08 -11.00 7.88
C TYR A 472 -6.67 -11.55 7.62
N ILE A 473 -5.62 -10.77 7.87
CA ILE A 473 -4.23 -11.24 7.89
C ILE A 473 -4.07 -12.43 8.86
N ALA A 474 -4.83 -12.44 9.96
CA ALA A 474 -4.86 -13.56 10.90
C ALA A 474 -5.18 -14.89 10.22
N VAL A 475 -6.09 -14.90 9.25
CA VAL A 475 -6.49 -16.12 8.52
C VAL A 475 -5.31 -16.67 7.75
N ALA A 476 -4.61 -15.82 6.99
CA ALA A 476 -3.47 -16.23 6.18
C ALA A 476 -2.30 -16.73 7.04
N GLU A 477 -1.95 -15.96 8.08
CA GLU A 477 -0.74 -16.23 8.87
C GLU A 477 -0.94 -17.32 9.90
N LEU A 478 -2.08 -17.37 10.62
CA LEU A 478 -2.31 -18.44 11.59
C LEU A 478 -2.54 -19.78 10.90
N LEU A 479 -3.21 -19.82 9.73
CA LEU A 479 -3.30 -21.04 8.94
C LEU A 479 -1.91 -21.59 8.58
N HIS A 480 -1.03 -20.72 8.07
CA HIS A 480 0.33 -21.11 7.68
C HIS A 480 1.23 -21.47 8.87
N VAL A 481 1.18 -20.69 9.96
CA VAL A 481 1.99 -20.97 11.15
C VAL A 481 1.52 -22.25 11.83
N GLY A 482 0.21 -22.48 11.93
CA GLY A 482 -0.36 -23.72 12.42
C GLY A 482 0.15 -24.92 11.62
N SER A 483 0.10 -24.83 10.29
CA SER A 483 0.59 -25.91 9.43
C SER A 483 2.10 -26.16 9.62
N LEU A 484 2.92 -25.11 9.72
CA LEU A 484 4.37 -25.24 9.96
C LEU A 484 4.69 -25.94 11.28
N ILE A 485 3.97 -25.61 12.36
CA ILE A 485 4.21 -26.23 13.68
C ILE A 485 3.93 -27.73 13.64
N ILE A 486 2.85 -28.13 12.95
CA ILE A 486 2.48 -29.54 12.81
C ILE A 486 3.42 -30.27 11.83
N ASP A 487 3.76 -29.64 10.71
CA ASP A 487 4.72 -30.14 9.71
C ASP A 487 6.10 -30.39 10.32
N ASP A 488 6.62 -29.46 11.13
CA ASP A 488 7.90 -29.63 11.85
C ASP A 488 7.93 -30.90 12.71
N ILE A 489 6.79 -31.30 13.30
CA ILE A 489 6.68 -32.52 14.10
C ILE A 489 6.69 -33.75 13.19
N GLN A 490 5.95 -33.70 12.09
CA GLN A 490 5.83 -34.79 11.12
C GLN A 490 7.19 -35.09 10.45
N ASP A 491 7.94 -34.03 10.14
CA ASP A 491 9.25 -34.11 9.48
C ASP A 491 10.42 -34.27 10.47
N ASN A 492 10.16 -34.26 11.79
CA ASN A 492 11.19 -34.26 12.85
C ASN A 492 12.22 -33.13 12.71
N SER A 493 11.79 -31.97 12.20
CA SER A 493 12.65 -30.81 12.01
C SER A 493 13.10 -30.22 13.35
N VAL A 494 14.38 -29.85 13.47
CA VAL A 494 14.90 -29.27 14.74
C VAL A 494 15.02 -27.75 14.71
N VAL A 495 15.05 -27.15 13.53
CA VAL A 495 15.23 -25.71 13.31
C VAL A 495 14.20 -25.20 12.32
N ARG A 496 13.59 -24.04 12.63
CA ARG A 496 12.66 -23.31 11.76
C ARG A 496 12.89 -21.81 11.92
N ARG A 497 13.07 -21.11 10.78
CA ARG A 497 13.30 -19.66 10.72
C ARG A 497 14.46 -19.22 11.63
N GLY A 498 15.55 -19.97 11.61
CA GLY A 498 16.77 -19.71 12.40
C GLY A 498 16.67 -20.03 13.90
N GLY A 499 15.53 -20.49 14.42
CA GLY A 499 15.35 -20.87 15.83
C GLY A 499 14.88 -22.33 16.00
N LYS A 500 14.80 -22.83 17.23
CA LYS A 500 14.33 -24.21 17.51
C LYS A 500 12.87 -24.40 17.10
N CYS A 501 12.54 -25.55 16.50
CA CYS A 501 11.13 -25.89 16.23
C CYS A 501 10.31 -25.93 17.54
N VAL A 502 9.02 -25.62 17.46
CA VAL A 502 8.16 -25.46 18.64
C VAL A 502 8.12 -26.72 19.50
N HIS A 503 8.11 -27.91 18.88
CA HIS A 503 8.08 -29.17 19.63
C HIS A 503 9.41 -29.47 20.34
N VAL A 504 10.53 -28.91 19.89
CA VAL A 504 11.83 -28.99 20.55
C VAL A 504 11.88 -28.07 21.77
N GLU A 505 11.27 -26.89 21.66
CA GLU A 505 11.31 -25.87 22.72
C GLU A 505 10.22 -26.07 23.79
N TYR A 506 8.99 -26.40 23.38
CA TYR A 506 7.80 -26.48 24.24
C TYR A 506 7.28 -27.91 24.44
N GLY A 507 7.91 -28.90 23.79
CA GLY A 507 7.48 -30.30 23.80
C GLY A 507 6.38 -30.60 22.77
N VAL A 508 6.33 -31.87 22.33
CA VAL A 508 5.41 -32.33 21.28
C VAL A 508 3.94 -32.08 21.63
N ALA A 509 3.50 -32.37 22.85
CA ALA A 509 2.11 -32.20 23.25
C ALA A 509 1.63 -30.75 23.16
N THR A 510 2.45 -29.81 23.65
CA THR A 510 2.17 -28.37 23.57
C THR A 510 2.17 -27.89 22.11
N ALA A 511 3.12 -28.36 21.31
CA ALA A 511 3.21 -27.98 19.91
C ALA A 511 2.00 -28.47 19.09
N ILE A 512 1.54 -29.71 19.30
CA ILE A 512 0.31 -30.23 18.67
C ILE A 512 -0.89 -29.37 19.07
N ASN A 513 -1.05 -29.09 20.37
CA ASN A 513 -2.18 -28.30 20.87
C ASN A 513 -2.19 -26.88 20.30
N ALA A 514 -1.06 -26.18 20.38
CA ALA A 514 -0.93 -24.80 19.91
C ALA A 514 -1.02 -24.69 18.39
N GLY A 515 -0.35 -25.58 17.65
CA GLY A 515 -0.39 -25.62 16.19
C GLY A 515 -1.79 -25.92 15.65
N SER A 516 -2.50 -26.88 16.24
CA SER A 516 -3.89 -27.21 15.84
C SER A 516 -4.86 -26.08 16.17
N ALA A 517 -4.66 -25.37 17.29
CA ALA A 517 -5.52 -24.26 17.67
C ALA A 517 -5.47 -23.10 16.67
N CYS A 518 -4.34 -22.87 16.00
CA CYS A 518 -4.21 -21.85 14.95
C CYS A 518 -5.29 -21.98 13.86
N TYR A 519 -5.67 -23.21 13.49
CA TYR A 519 -6.72 -23.46 12.51
C TYR A 519 -8.07 -22.86 12.92
N PHE A 520 -8.37 -22.78 14.21
CA PHE A 520 -9.63 -22.19 14.70
C PHE A 520 -9.45 -20.70 15.05
N MET A 521 -8.25 -20.32 15.52
CA MET A 521 -7.93 -18.97 15.93
C MET A 521 -7.87 -17.99 14.74
N GLY A 522 -7.46 -18.42 13.54
CA GLY A 522 -7.44 -17.58 12.33
C GLY A 522 -8.79 -16.91 12.03
N PRO A 523 -9.84 -17.70 11.71
CA PRO A 523 -11.18 -17.15 11.48
C PRO A 523 -11.77 -16.42 12.69
N ARG A 524 -11.44 -16.86 13.91
CA ARG A 524 -11.92 -16.24 15.15
C ARG A 524 -11.35 -14.84 15.35
N ALA A 525 -10.04 -14.66 15.19
CA ALA A 525 -9.33 -13.38 15.29
C ALA A 525 -9.72 -12.44 14.14
N ALA A 526 -9.97 -12.99 12.95
CA ALA A 526 -10.52 -12.25 11.83
C ALA A 526 -12.00 -11.84 12.01
N ARG A 527 -12.65 -12.27 13.09
CA ARG A 527 -14.05 -12.00 13.41
C ARG A 527 -15.00 -12.37 12.27
N ILE A 528 -14.75 -13.50 11.60
CA ILE A 528 -15.60 -13.99 10.49
C ILE A 528 -17.06 -14.17 10.95
N GLN A 529 -17.28 -14.56 12.21
CA GLN A 529 -18.60 -14.73 12.78
C GLN A 529 -19.43 -13.44 12.89
N ASP A 530 -18.79 -12.27 12.78
CA ASP A 530 -19.46 -10.96 12.85
C ASP A 530 -19.85 -10.43 11.46
N LEU A 531 -19.50 -11.15 10.39
CA LEU A 531 -19.94 -10.84 9.04
C LEU A 531 -21.41 -11.25 8.84
N PRO A 532 -22.09 -10.71 7.80
CA PRO A 532 -23.40 -11.21 7.38
C PRO A 532 -23.39 -12.74 7.25
N PRO A 533 -24.43 -13.46 7.71
CA PRO A 533 -24.42 -14.93 7.81
C PRO A 533 -24.02 -15.65 6.53
N GLU A 534 -24.46 -15.16 5.37
CA GLU A 534 -24.15 -15.73 4.05
C GLU A 534 -22.66 -15.58 3.72
N LYS A 535 -22.06 -14.41 3.99
CA LYS A 535 -20.62 -14.19 3.80
C LYS A 535 -19.79 -15.04 4.76
N ALA A 536 -20.17 -15.05 6.03
CA ALA A 536 -19.50 -15.87 7.06
C ALA A 536 -19.52 -17.35 6.68
N SER A 537 -20.69 -17.88 6.30
CA SER A 537 -20.86 -19.27 5.88
C SER A 537 -19.98 -19.60 4.67
N ARG A 538 -19.96 -18.73 3.65
CA ARG A 538 -19.12 -18.94 2.46
C ARG A 538 -17.63 -18.94 2.79
N ILE A 539 -17.17 -18.04 3.65
CA ILE A 539 -15.77 -18.00 4.09
C ILE A 539 -15.42 -19.27 4.88
N TYR A 540 -16.29 -19.73 5.79
CA TYR A 540 -16.07 -20.98 6.53
C TYR A 540 -16.00 -22.19 5.62
N GLN A 541 -16.85 -22.29 4.59
CA GLN A 541 -16.78 -23.37 3.59
C GLN A 541 -15.41 -23.38 2.90
N LEU A 542 -14.99 -22.25 2.32
CA LEU A 542 -13.68 -22.12 1.67
C LEU A 542 -12.53 -22.47 2.63
N TYR A 543 -12.65 -22.05 3.89
CA TYR A 543 -11.65 -22.31 4.92
C TYR A 543 -11.56 -23.79 5.31
N PHE A 544 -12.69 -24.49 5.40
CA PHE A 544 -12.68 -25.93 5.67
C PHE A 544 -12.23 -26.75 4.47
N ASP A 545 -12.64 -26.38 3.26
CA ASP A 545 -12.19 -27.03 2.03
C ASP A 545 -10.66 -27.01 1.94
N VAL A 546 -10.04 -25.86 2.26
CA VAL A 546 -8.59 -25.73 2.20
C VAL A 546 -7.87 -26.45 3.34
N LEU A 547 -8.46 -26.55 4.54
CA LEU A 547 -7.91 -27.37 5.61
C LEU A 547 -7.90 -28.85 5.21
N LEU A 548 -8.99 -29.36 4.63
CA LEU A 548 -9.09 -30.75 4.19
C LEU A 548 -8.11 -31.04 3.04
N ALA A 549 -8.07 -30.18 2.03
CA ALA A 549 -7.12 -30.29 0.93
C ALA A 549 -5.67 -30.24 1.46
N GLY A 550 -5.34 -29.28 2.32
CA GLY A 550 -4.00 -29.17 2.91
C GLY A 550 -3.54 -30.44 3.63
N HIS A 551 -4.41 -31.07 4.40
CA HIS A 551 -4.09 -32.34 5.07
C HIS A 551 -3.97 -33.51 4.08
N ALA A 552 -4.78 -33.54 3.01
CA ALA A 552 -4.63 -34.53 1.96
C ALA A 552 -3.28 -34.36 1.22
N GLY A 553 -2.91 -33.13 0.86
CA GLY A 553 -1.63 -32.79 0.25
C GLY A 553 -0.45 -33.17 1.15
N GLN A 554 -0.53 -32.85 2.44
CA GLN A 554 0.48 -33.25 3.43
C GLN A 554 0.58 -34.78 3.57
N GLY A 555 -0.55 -35.48 3.57
CA GLY A 555 -0.57 -36.94 3.62
C GLY A 555 0.10 -37.58 2.40
N LEU A 556 -0.11 -37.01 1.20
CA LEU A 556 0.56 -37.44 -0.02
C LEU A 556 2.08 -37.18 0.03
N ASP A 557 2.49 -36.03 0.54
CA ASP A 557 3.91 -35.68 0.72
C ASP A 557 4.62 -36.65 1.69
N ILE A 558 3.98 -36.95 2.83
CA ILE A 558 4.46 -37.95 3.80
C ILE A 558 4.55 -39.35 3.18
N TYR A 559 3.57 -39.72 2.35
CA TYR A 559 3.56 -41.01 1.66
C TYR A 559 4.69 -41.17 0.63
N ARG A 560 5.24 -40.05 0.14
CA ARG A 560 6.28 -39.95 -0.88
C ARG A 560 5.83 -40.46 -2.26
N LEU A 561 6.73 -40.32 -3.25
CA LEU A 561 6.51 -40.71 -4.65
C LEU A 561 7.33 -41.92 -5.08
N ASP A 562 8.01 -42.59 -4.13
CA ASP A 562 8.90 -43.73 -4.37
C ASP A 562 8.23 -44.87 -5.16
N TYR A 563 6.92 -45.06 -4.97
CA TYR A 563 6.14 -46.10 -5.65
C TYR A 563 6.00 -45.87 -7.16
N LEU A 564 6.19 -44.64 -7.64
CA LEU A 564 6.18 -44.30 -9.07
C LEU A 564 7.56 -44.48 -9.71
N MET A 565 8.63 -44.41 -8.92
CA MET A 565 10.01 -44.36 -9.41
C MET A 565 10.47 -45.59 -10.21
N PRO A 566 10.09 -46.85 -9.92
CA PRO A 566 10.54 -47.99 -10.71
C PRO A 566 10.24 -47.84 -12.21
N LYS A 567 9.00 -47.45 -12.55
CA LYS A 567 8.59 -47.24 -13.94
C LYS A 567 9.31 -46.03 -14.55
N VAL A 568 9.45 -44.95 -13.80
CA VAL A 568 10.12 -43.72 -14.27
C VAL A 568 11.58 -43.99 -14.57
N VAL A 569 12.31 -44.70 -13.70
CA VAL A 569 13.72 -45.04 -13.90
C VAL A 569 13.90 -45.94 -15.12
N GLU A 570 13.03 -46.93 -15.28
CA GLU A 570 13.05 -47.85 -16.44
C GLU A 570 12.78 -47.10 -17.75
N THR A 571 11.70 -46.33 -17.81
CA THR A 571 11.16 -45.79 -19.08
C THR A 571 11.60 -44.37 -19.41
N GLY A 572 11.97 -43.56 -18.41
CA GLY A 572 12.14 -42.11 -18.54
C GLY A 572 10.82 -41.34 -18.64
N ASP A 573 9.66 -42.00 -18.56
CA ASP A 573 8.36 -41.31 -18.55
C ASP A 573 8.06 -40.76 -17.14
N ALA A 574 8.25 -39.45 -16.99
CA ALA A 574 8.01 -38.73 -15.73
C ALA A 574 6.60 -38.10 -15.64
N SER A 575 5.69 -38.35 -16.60
CA SER A 575 4.34 -37.74 -16.62
C SER A 575 3.57 -37.95 -15.31
N THR A 576 3.57 -39.18 -14.80
CA THR A 576 2.90 -39.52 -13.54
C THR A 576 3.53 -38.86 -12.32
N LEU A 577 4.83 -38.50 -12.36
CA LEU A 577 5.45 -37.72 -11.30
C LEU A 577 4.95 -36.28 -11.33
N PHE A 578 4.84 -35.66 -12.50
CA PHE A 578 4.31 -34.30 -12.62
C PHE A 578 2.86 -34.21 -12.14
N ASP A 579 2.01 -35.17 -12.50
CA ASP A 579 0.61 -35.22 -12.01
C ASP A 579 0.55 -35.29 -10.48
N ALA A 580 1.40 -36.14 -9.87
CA ALA A 580 1.45 -36.30 -8.42
C ALA A 580 2.00 -35.06 -7.71
N LEU A 581 3.07 -34.47 -8.24
CA LEU A 581 3.66 -33.23 -7.72
C LEU A 581 2.67 -32.06 -7.83
N ASP A 582 1.97 -31.94 -8.95
CA ASP A 582 0.93 -30.92 -9.13
C ASP A 582 -0.21 -31.10 -8.12
N ALA A 583 -0.64 -32.34 -7.86
CA ALA A 583 -1.63 -32.60 -6.83
C ALA A 583 -1.12 -32.20 -5.43
N ILE A 584 0.09 -32.62 -5.04
CA ILE A 584 0.69 -32.27 -3.75
C ILE A 584 0.80 -30.74 -3.60
N HIS A 585 1.40 -30.06 -4.57
CA HIS A 585 1.61 -28.61 -4.53
C HIS A 585 0.30 -27.83 -4.55
N THR A 586 -0.69 -28.28 -5.33
CA THR A 586 -2.02 -27.70 -5.37
C THR A 586 -2.71 -27.83 -4.02
N TYR A 587 -2.72 -29.01 -3.41
CA TYR A 587 -3.44 -29.22 -2.16
C TYR A 587 -2.74 -28.60 -0.95
N LYS A 588 -1.40 -28.72 -0.86
CA LYS A 588 -0.60 -28.23 0.28
C LYS A 588 -0.42 -26.71 0.27
N THR A 589 -0.23 -26.10 -0.91
CA THR A 589 0.15 -24.67 -1.01
C THR A 589 -0.78 -23.87 -1.92
N GLY A 590 -1.10 -24.37 -3.12
CA GLY A 590 -1.95 -23.67 -4.09
C GLY A 590 -3.32 -23.33 -3.52
N GLY A 591 -4.01 -24.32 -2.95
CA GLY A 591 -5.33 -24.22 -2.36
C GLY A 591 -5.41 -23.15 -1.28
N ALA A 592 -4.40 -23.05 -0.41
CA ALA A 592 -4.30 -22.00 0.61
C ALA A 592 -4.36 -20.60 -0.01
N VAL A 593 -3.61 -20.36 -1.08
CA VAL A 593 -3.56 -19.06 -1.74
C VAL A 593 -4.83 -18.79 -2.54
N GLY A 594 -5.33 -19.79 -3.28
CA GLY A 594 -6.60 -19.70 -4.01
C GLY A 594 -7.79 -19.42 -3.08
N ALA A 595 -7.83 -20.05 -1.91
CA ALA A 595 -8.85 -19.82 -0.90
C ALA A 595 -8.74 -18.41 -0.29
N LEU A 596 -7.55 -17.90 0.00
CA LEU A 596 -7.36 -16.52 0.47
C LEU A 596 -7.84 -15.49 -0.56
N CYS A 597 -7.51 -15.70 -1.84
CA CYS A 597 -8.00 -14.90 -2.96
C CYS A 597 -9.54 -14.97 -3.07
N SER A 598 -10.13 -16.15 -2.90
CA SER A 598 -11.58 -16.34 -2.90
C SER A 598 -12.27 -15.69 -1.70
N MET A 599 -11.65 -15.73 -0.52
CA MET A 599 -12.14 -15.03 0.66
C MET A 599 -12.13 -13.51 0.45
N ALA A 600 -11.07 -12.95 -0.17
CA ALA A 600 -11.05 -11.55 -0.58
C ALA A 600 -12.23 -11.22 -1.51
N CYS A 601 -12.54 -12.09 -2.48
CA CYS A 601 -13.71 -11.94 -3.35
C CYS A 601 -15.03 -11.92 -2.58
N VAL A 602 -15.21 -12.79 -1.58
CA VAL A 602 -16.41 -12.81 -0.73
C VAL A 602 -16.53 -11.53 0.12
N LEU A 603 -15.40 -11.09 0.70
CA LEU A 603 -15.35 -9.88 1.53
C LEU A 603 -15.73 -8.64 0.72
N CYS A 604 -15.18 -8.52 -0.48
CA CYS A 604 -15.35 -7.39 -1.39
C CYS A 604 -16.56 -7.52 -2.35
N GLU A 605 -17.36 -8.58 -2.21
CA GLU A 605 -18.56 -8.83 -3.05
C GLU A 605 -18.27 -8.87 -4.56
N ALA A 606 -17.15 -9.50 -4.92
CA ALA A 606 -16.73 -9.59 -6.31
C ALA A 606 -17.71 -10.46 -7.14
N PRO A 607 -17.96 -10.11 -8.42
CA PRO A 607 -18.75 -10.95 -9.32
C PRO A 607 -18.13 -12.35 -9.49
N THR A 608 -18.96 -13.35 -9.80
CA THR A 608 -18.54 -14.76 -9.93
C THR A 608 -17.39 -14.95 -10.94
N VAL A 609 -17.49 -14.35 -12.13
CA VAL A 609 -16.46 -14.47 -13.18
C VAL A 609 -15.11 -13.94 -12.71
N LEU A 610 -15.11 -12.81 -12.00
CA LEU A 610 -13.88 -12.25 -11.43
C LEU A 610 -13.35 -13.13 -10.29
N SER A 611 -14.24 -13.65 -9.43
CA SER A 611 -13.88 -14.55 -8.33
C SER A 611 -13.18 -15.82 -8.82
N GLU A 612 -13.70 -16.47 -9.87
CA GLU A 612 -13.09 -17.66 -10.47
C GLU A 612 -11.73 -17.37 -11.11
N ALA A 613 -11.55 -16.19 -11.73
CA ALA A 613 -10.26 -15.79 -12.29
C ALA A 613 -9.22 -15.53 -11.18
N VAL A 614 -9.63 -14.83 -10.11
CA VAL A 614 -8.79 -14.50 -8.95
C VAL A 614 -8.40 -15.77 -8.16
N GLU A 615 -9.32 -16.73 -8.01
CA GLU A 615 -9.04 -18.03 -7.40
C GLU A 615 -8.00 -18.83 -8.19
N ARG A 616 -8.21 -18.99 -9.52
CA ARG A 616 -7.27 -19.70 -10.40
C ARG A 616 -5.89 -19.05 -10.41
N PHE A 617 -5.84 -17.71 -10.40
CA PHE A 617 -4.60 -16.98 -10.23
C PHE A 617 -3.92 -17.31 -8.90
N GLY A 618 -4.65 -17.30 -7.77
CA GLY A 618 -4.10 -17.66 -6.46
C GLY A 618 -3.57 -19.09 -6.40
N LEU A 619 -4.32 -20.05 -6.96
CA LEU A 619 -3.90 -21.45 -7.07
C LEU A 619 -2.58 -21.59 -7.82
N ALA A 620 -2.49 -20.99 -9.01
CA ALA A 620 -1.27 -21.00 -9.83
C ALA A 620 -0.11 -20.29 -9.14
N LEU A 621 -0.38 -19.21 -8.38
CA LEU A 621 0.63 -18.51 -7.60
C LEU A 621 1.25 -19.39 -6.52
N GLY A 622 0.43 -20.09 -5.73
CA GLY A 622 0.94 -21.00 -4.72
C GLY A 622 1.71 -22.18 -5.31
N LEU A 623 1.27 -22.70 -6.45
CA LEU A 623 1.96 -23.78 -7.15
C LEU A 623 3.31 -23.32 -7.73
N ALA A 624 3.33 -22.20 -8.43
CA ALA A 624 4.55 -21.62 -8.99
C ALA A 624 5.56 -21.31 -7.89
N PHE A 625 5.08 -20.86 -6.72
CA PHE A 625 5.92 -20.63 -5.56
C PHE A 625 6.66 -21.90 -5.14
N GLN A 626 5.97 -23.04 -5.07
CA GLN A 626 6.61 -24.30 -4.69
C GLN A 626 7.60 -24.81 -5.74
N ILE A 627 7.25 -24.72 -7.03
CA ILE A 627 8.19 -25.07 -8.12
C ILE A 627 9.48 -24.26 -8.04
N VAL A 628 9.37 -22.96 -7.75
CA VAL A 628 10.53 -22.08 -7.58
C VAL A 628 11.32 -22.44 -6.33
N ASP A 629 10.67 -22.71 -5.18
CA ASP A 629 11.36 -23.10 -3.94
C ASP A 629 12.12 -24.43 -4.12
N ASP A 630 11.54 -25.42 -4.81
CA ASP A 630 12.21 -26.70 -5.14
C ASP A 630 13.46 -26.46 -6.00
N ALA A 631 13.36 -25.60 -7.03
CA ALA A 631 14.49 -25.28 -7.91
C ALA A 631 15.61 -24.52 -7.17
N LEU A 632 15.20 -23.63 -6.26
CA LEU A 632 16.08 -22.89 -5.38
C LEU A 632 16.80 -23.85 -4.40
N ASN A 633 16.11 -24.82 -3.80
CA ASN A 633 16.72 -25.82 -2.91
C ASN A 633 17.93 -26.53 -3.55
N ILE A 634 17.84 -26.82 -4.86
CA ILE A 634 18.95 -27.40 -5.64
C ILE A 634 20.07 -26.38 -5.91
N ARG A 635 19.73 -25.15 -6.37
CA ARG A 635 20.73 -24.13 -6.71
C ARG A 635 21.53 -23.62 -5.52
N GLY A 636 20.93 -23.58 -4.32
CA GLY A 636 21.60 -23.07 -3.12
C GLY A 636 22.87 -23.82 -2.74
N PHE A 637 23.05 -25.04 -3.26
CA PHE A 637 24.25 -25.86 -3.10
C PHE A 637 25.45 -25.35 -3.94
N GLU A 638 25.25 -24.76 -5.12
CA GLU A 638 26.35 -24.20 -5.93
C GLU A 638 26.89 -22.87 -5.35
N GLU A 639 26.08 -22.17 -4.57
CA GLU A 639 26.39 -20.85 -4.00
C GLU A 639 26.86 -20.92 -2.52
N ASN A 640 27.06 -22.11 -1.95
CA ASN A 640 27.45 -22.36 -0.54
C ASN A 640 26.53 -21.64 0.49
N LEU A 641 25.21 -21.74 0.31
CA LEU A 641 24.24 -21.06 1.18
C LEU A 641 23.89 -21.92 2.42
N LYS A 642 23.22 -21.34 3.43
CA LYS A 642 23.01 -22.03 4.72
C LYS A 642 22.07 -23.25 4.69
N GLU A 643 21.22 -23.39 3.67
CA GLU A 643 20.20 -24.46 3.51
C GLU A 643 20.40 -25.13 2.14
N GLU A 644 21.36 -26.04 2.02
CA GLU A 644 21.77 -26.65 0.73
C GLU A 644 21.12 -28.03 0.52
N ALA A 645 20.41 -28.22 -0.60
CA ALA A 645 19.95 -29.53 -1.08
C ALA A 645 19.24 -30.39 0.00
N GLU A 646 18.44 -29.77 0.86
CA GLU A 646 17.71 -30.47 1.93
C GLU A 646 16.76 -31.53 1.37
N ASP A 647 16.12 -31.24 0.22
CA ASP A 647 15.22 -32.20 -0.42
C ASP A 647 15.98 -33.48 -0.85
N ILE A 648 17.23 -33.33 -1.31
CA ILE A 648 18.10 -34.47 -1.65
C ILE A 648 18.50 -35.23 -0.39
N LYS A 649 18.85 -34.52 0.70
CA LYS A 649 19.23 -35.14 1.99
C LYS A 649 18.10 -35.99 2.55
N ASP A 650 16.86 -35.55 2.38
CA ASP A 650 15.66 -36.25 2.88
C ASP A 650 15.12 -37.31 1.90
N GLY A 651 15.69 -37.38 0.70
CA GLY A 651 15.24 -38.26 -0.38
C GLY A 651 13.87 -37.87 -0.93
N LYS A 652 13.53 -36.59 -0.92
CA LYS A 652 12.28 -36.06 -1.48
C LYS A 652 12.39 -35.98 -3.00
N ILE A 653 11.32 -36.38 -3.69
CA ILE A 653 11.18 -36.26 -5.14
C ILE A 653 10.45 -34.96 -5.41
N THR A 654 11.12 -34.02 -6.10
CA THR A 654 10.63 -32.66 -6.36
C THR A 654 10.58 -32.39 -7.86
N TYR A 655 10.13 -31.20 -8.24
CA TYR A 655 10.03 -30.78 -9.65
C TYR A 655 11.34 -30.90 -10.45
N PRO A 656 12.50 -30.38 -9.96
CA PRO A 656 13.78 -30.57 -10.63
C PRO A 656 14.14 -32.04 -10.82
N THR A 657 13.84 -32.90 -9.84
CA THR A 657 14.08 -34.35 -9.92
C THR A 657 13.22 -35.00 -11.00
N ALA A 658 11.93 -34.65 -11.09
CA ALA A 658 11.05 -35.18 -12.13
C ALA A 658 11.51 -34.78 -13.54
N ILE A 659 11.94 -33.53 -13.73
CA ILE A 659 12.52 -33.05 -14.99
C ILE A 659 13.81 -33.81 -15.31
N ALA A 660 14.69 -34.00 -14.31
CA ALA A 660 15.93 -34.75 -14.48
C ALA A 660 15.66 -36.20 -14.90
N MET A 661 14.74 -36.88 -14.20
CA MET A 661 14.34 -38.25 -14.53
C MET A 661 13.75 -38.38 -15.94
N GLY A 662 13.08 -37.34 -16.45
CA GLY A 662 12.55 -37.33 -17.82
C GLY A 662 13.59 -37.11 -18.92
N ARG A 663 14.74 -36.51 -18.59
CA ARG A 663 15.77 -36.07 -19.57
C ARG A 663 17.08 -36.84 -19.49
N LEU A 664 17.40 -37.45 -18.35
CA LEU A 664 18.61 -38.20 -18.13
C LEU A 664 18.59 -39.55 -18.86
N GLU A 665 19.77 -40.03 -19.24
CA GLU A 665 19.97 -41.38 -19.77
C GLU A 665 19.74 -42.45 -18.68
N ALA A 666 19.45 -43.69 -19.09
CA ALA A 666 19.05 -44.75 -18.17
C ALA A 666 20.04 -44.99 -17.00
N ALA A 667 21.35 -44.95 -17.26
CA ALA A 667 22.38 -45.13 -16.23
C ALA A 667 22.40 -43.98 -15.21
N ASP A 668 22.21 -42.75 -15.67
CA ASP A 668 22.16 -41.57 -14.82
C ASP A 668 20.88 -41.55 -13.97
N ARG A 669 19.73 -41.97 -14.55
CA ARG A 669 18.48 -42.15 -13.80
C ARG A 669 18.61 -43.18 -12.68
N GLN A 670 19.25 -44.32 -12.98
CA GLN A 670 19.52 -45.35 -11.97
C GLN A 670 20.41 -44.81 -10.84
N THR A 671 21.43 -44.03 -11.19
CA THR A 671 22.34 -43.42 -10.22
C THR A 671 21.61 -42.42 -9.33
N LEU A 672 20.86 -41.48 -9.93
CA LEU A 672 20.09 -40.48 -9.19
C LEU A 672 19.06 -41.15 -8.27
N TRP A 673 18.37 -42.18 -8.74
CA TRP A 673 17.43 -42.94 -7.89
C TRP A 673 18.13 -43.71 -6.76
N ALA A 674 19.30 -44.29 -7.02
CA ALA A 674 20.06 -45.01 -6.00
C ALA A 674 20.45 -44.11 -4.81
N ILE A 675 20.67 -42.82 -5.08
CA ILE A 675 20.89 -41.78 -4.08
C ILE A 675 19.58 -41.43 -3.36
N LEU A 676 18.53 -41.06 -4.11
CA LEU A 676 17.28 -40.51 -3.56
C LEU A 676 16.40 -41.52 -2.80
N ARG A 677 16.50 -42.82 -3.09
CA ARG A 677 15.65 -43.86 -2.45
C ARG A 677 15.85 -44.01 -0.94
N LYS A 678 16.81 -43.29 -0.35
CA LYS A 678 17.07 -43.25 1.08
C LYS A 678 17.59 -41.86 1.46
N PRO A 679 17.29 -41.36 2.67
CA PRO A 679 17.94 -40.16 3.18
C PRO A 679 19.47 -40.34 3.20
N THR A 680 20.22 -39.30 2.83
CA THR A 680 21.68 -39.31 2.83
C THR A 680 22.25 -38.06 3.47
N LYS A 681 23.38 -38.21 4.15
CA LYS A 681 24.19 -37.09 4.69
C LYS A 681 25.56 -37.04 4.02
N GLU A 682 25.83 -37.94 3.09
CA GLU A 682 27.13 -38.04 2.42
C GLU A 682 27.25 -36.93 1.38
N ALA A 683 28.22 -36.03 1.57
CA ALA A 683 28.40 -34.88 0.68
C ALA A 683 28.64 -35.29 -0.78
N ALA A 684 29.31 -36.42 -1.02
CA ALA A 684 29.55 -36.94 -2.36
C ALA A 684 28.26 -37.38 -3.07
N ASP A 685 27.34 -38.04 -2.36
CA ASP A 685 26.05 -38.46 -2.91
C ASP A 685 25.20 -37.23 -3.26
N ILE A 686 25.18 -36.24 -2.36
CA ILE A 686 24.43 -34.99 -2.55
C ILE A 686 24.97 -34.22 -3.76
N GLN A 687 26.29 -34.01 -3.82
CA GLN A 687 26.98 -33.38 -4.95
C GLN A 687 26.63 -34.08 -6.27
N GLN A 688 26.71 -35.41 -6.30
CA GLN A 688 26.42 -36.18 -7.51
C GLN A 688 24.96 -36.04 -7.94
N ALA A 689 24.00 -36.07 -7.02
CA ALA A 689 22.60 -35.86 -7.35
C ALA A 689 22.34 -34.45 -7.91
N VAL A 690 22.92 -33.41 -7.30
CA VAL A 690 22.83 -32.03 -7.78
C VAL A 690 23.43 -31.90 -9.17
N GLU A 691 24.62 -32.44 -9.41
CA GLU A 691 25.26 -32.43 -10.73
C GLU A 691 24.39 -33.11 -11.80
N LEU A 692 23.78 -34.25 -11.50
CA LEU A 692 22.88 -34.94 -12.42
C LEU A 692 21.62 -34.12 -12.73
N ILE A 693 21.03 -33.44 -11.75
CA ILE A 693 19.87 -32.56 -11.94
C ILE A 693 20.25 -31.33 -12.77
N MET A 694 21.40 -30.72 -12.48
CA MET A 694 21.90 -29.53 -13.18
C MET A 694 22.37 -29.82 -14.60
N LYS A 695 22.87 -31.04 -14.87
CA LYS A 695 23.33 -31.50 -16.20
C LYS A 695 22.28 -31.32 -17.31
N VAL A 696 20.99 -31.30 -16.98
CA VAL A 696 19.88 -31.18 -17.94
C VAL A 696 19.08 -29.88 -17.77
N ASP A 697 19.67 -28.88 -17.12
CA ASP A 697 19.09 -27.56 -16.87
C ASP A 697 17.72 -27.61 -16.15
N ALA A 698 17.50 -28.63 -15.31
CA ALA A 698 16.20 -28.87 -14.67
C ALA A 698 15.71 -27.68 -13.84
N THR A 699 16.60 -27.00 -13.12
CA THR A 699 16.23 -25.83 -12.31
C THR A 699 15.76 -24.66 -13.17
N SER A 700 16.42 -24.40 -14.30
CA SER A 700 16.01 -23.36 -15.25
C SER A 700 14.65 -23.65 -15.87
N GLU A 701 14.39 -24.93 -16.19
CA GLU A 701 13.07 -25.37 -16.67
C GLU A 701 11.97 -25.14 -15.63
N CYS A 702 12.21 -25.39 -14.34
CA CYS A 702 11.25 -25.06 -13.26
C CYS A 702 10.84 -23.58 -13.29
N PHE A 703 11.80 -22.66 -13.43
CA PHE A 703 11.50 -21.22 -13.54
C PHE A 703 10.67 -20.90 -14.79
N LEU A 704 10.92 -21.58 -15.93
CA LEU A 704 10.12 -21.42 -17.15
C LEU A 704 8.69 -21.92 -16.97
N ILE A 705 8.50 -23.10 -16.36
CA ILE A 705 7.18 -23.66 -16.05
C ILE A 705 6.41 -22.71 -15.13
N ALA A 706 7.04 -22.25 -14.04
CA ALA A 706 6.44 -21.30 -13.11
C ALA A 706 6.04 -19.99 -13.82
N ARG A 707 6.93 -19.42 -14.64
CA ARG A 707 6.65 -18.21 -15.42
C ARG A 707 5.49 -18.39 -16.39
N HIS A 708 5.45 -19.49 -17.14
CA HIS A 708 4.39 -19.76 -18.10
C HIS A 708 3.03 -19.85 -17.40
N ARG A 709 2.93 -20.66 -16.33
CA ARG A 709 1.68 -20.84 -15.58
C ARG A 709 1.17 -19.52 -14.99
N LEU A 710 2.05 -18.71 -14.41
CA LEU A 710 1.67 -17.40 -13.87
C LEU A 710 1.25 -16.43 -14.95
N GLN A 711 1.98 -16.36 -16.06
CA GLN A 711 1.66 -15.43 -17.13
C GLN A 711 0.32 -15.78 -17.79
N GLU A 712 0.01 -17.06 -17.95
CA GLU A 712 -1.28 -17.53 -18.46
C GLU A 712 -2.43 -17.06 -17.57
N MET A 713 -2.35 -17.31 -16.26
CA MET A 713 -3.40 -16.88 -15.32
C MET A 713 -3.46 -15.36 -15.19
N TRP A 714 -2.32 -14.66 -15.24
CA TRP A 714 -2.29 -13.21 -15.23
C TRP A 714 -2.97 -12.62 -16.47
N ASN A 715 -2.73 -13.17 -17.66
CA ASN A 715 -3.37 -12.71 -18.89
C ASN A 715 -4.91 -12.87 -18.84
N ALA A 716 -5.41 -13.89 -18.15
CA ALA A 716 -6.85 -14.07 -17.92
C ALA A 716 -7.42 -13.09 -16.88
N LEU A 717 -6.65 -12.74 -15.85
CA LEU A 717 -7.07 -11.85 -14.76
C LEU A 717 -6.94 -10.36 -15.10
N ASP A 718 -5.86 -9.95 -15.78
CA ASP A 718 -5.54 -8.55 -16.11
C ASP A 718 -6.71 -7.74 -16.70
N PRO A 719 -7.51 -8.26 -17.65
CA PRO A 719 -8.63 -7.50 -18.21
C PRO A 719 -9.88 -7.45 -17.31
N LEU A 720 -10.00 -8.34 -16.32
CA LEU A 720 -11.17 -8.44 -15.43
C LEU A 720 -11.03 -7.56 -14.18
N LEU A 721 -9.80 -7.20 -13.83
CA LEU A 721 -9.48 -6.42 -12.64
C LEU A 721 -9.00 -5.03 -13.06
N GLU A 722 -9.63 -3.99 -12.52
CA GLU A 722 -9.27 -2.60 -12.82
C GLU A 722 -7.81 -2.30 -12.41
N ASP A 723 -7.13 -1.50 -13.23
CA ASP A 723 -5.76 -1.08 -12.96
C ASP A 723 -5.69 -0.22 -11.69
N SER A 724 -4.84 -0.62 -10.75
CA SER A 724 -4.74 -0.05 -9.42
C SER A 724 -3.37 -0.34 -8.80
N PHE A 725 -2.93 0.45 -7.81
CA PHE A 725 -1.69 0.17 -7.07
C PHE A 725 -1.67 -1.24 -6.45
N PRO A 726 -2.75 -1.73 -5.82
CA PRO A 726 -2.78 -3.11 -5.31
C PRO A 726 -2.60 -4.17 -6.40
N LYS A 727 -3.20 -3.98 -7.59
CA LYS A 727 -2.98 -4.86 -8.74
C LYS A 727 -1.52 -4.82 -9.22
N LEU A 728 -0.88 -3.64 -9.21
CA LEU A 728 0.55 -3.52 -9.52
C LEU A 728 1.42 -4.29 -8.50
N LEU A 729 1.07 -4.28 -7.21
CA LEU A 729 1.77 -5.08 -6.19
C LEU A 729 1.62 -6.59 -6.43
N MET A 730 0.44 -7.06 -6.87
CA MET A 730 0.24 -8.45 -7.30
C MET A 730 1.14 -8.82 -8.49
N ARG A 731 1.20 -7.95 -9.51
CA ARG A 731 2.07 -8.16 -10.70
C ARG A 731 3.55 -8.13 -10.34
N THR A 732 3.94 -7.22 -9.46
CA THR A 732 5.29 -7.09 -8.90
C THR A 732 5.72 -8.40 -8.27
N PHE A 733 4.89 -8.98 -7.40
CA PHE A 733 5.22 -10.23 -6.73
C PHE A 733 5.34 -11.40 -7.71
N CYS A 734 4.50 -11.48 -8.75
CA CYS A 734 4.62 -12.51 -9.78
C CYS A 734 5.97 -12.46 -10.48
N SER A 735 6.41 -11.26 -10.87
CA SER A 735 7.69 -11.05 -11.55
C SER A 735 8.86 -11.38 -10.62
N PHE A 736 8.82 -10.88 -9.39
CA PHE A 736 9.80 -11.18 -8.36
C PHE A 736 9.96 -12.67 -8.11
N LEU A 737 8.85 -13.41 -8.05
CA LEU A 737 8.87 -14.85 -7.76
C LEU A 737 9.67 -15.63 -8.81
N VAL A 738 9.47 -15.34 -10.10
CA VAL A 738 10.08 -16.10 -11.21
C VAL A 738 11.44 -15.55 -11.66
N GLU A 739 11.91 -14.49 -11.02
CA GLU A 739 13.24 -13.89 -11.21
C GLU A 739 14.11 -14.00 -9.95
N ARG A 740 13.54 -14.55 -8.88
CA ARG A 740 14.20 -14.69 -7.58
C ARG A 740 15.52 -15.43 -7.72
N LYS A 741 16.57 -14.81 -7.17
CA LYS A 741 17.87 -15.40 -6.89
C LYS A 741 18.03 -15.48 -5.37
N TYR A 742 18.95 -16.32 -4.88
CA TYR A 742 19.28 -16.31 -3.45
C TYR A 742 20.10 -15.09 -3.06
#